data_AF-A0A1H0H1C4-F1
#
_entry.id   AF-A0A1H0H1C4-F1
#
_cell.length_a   1.000
_cell.length_b   1.000
_cell.length_c   1.000
_cell.angle_alpha   90.00
_cell.angle_beta   90.00
_cell.angle_gamma   90.00
#
_symmetry.space_group_name_H-M   'P 1'
#
loop_
_entity.id
_entity.type
_entity.pdbx_description
1 polymer ?
#
loop_
_entity_poly.entity_id
_entity_poly.type
_entity_poly.pdbx_seq_one_letter_code
_entity_poly.pdbx_strand_id
1 'polypeptide(L)'
;MALSRRTGQRFQGSIWPGFVDAVTGLLMVLVFVLTIFMVVQYVLRETISGQDKRLDALSSEIAALSQALGMERRRNEDLTARVGELDSTLSAARAEAEQQSSLIAALRADLGAREAELSAAQSRITDFEAQVAALIAQRDTALGEVTALEGEKTELLSQQEALNAALAQARDELDAGAEAARLAAARREALEALIADLRRQNAEAQDTAAGLSARVDDLQESLSEEEAARLAEAEAAAALRKRLEEADAELTAMTLALEEQRRRAEDTLSLLAAAEAAQEDLNTRLARALLAQEESEAGNSALEARLDEALTALREAEGQVADMQATQARDEAALRAELERALAAKLAAETRAQEAEGALAQTEEEVQQRLAEALAAKLAAEQETETALSAAEQRAALLAQARRELADAQETSTEAQRQQALLNQQVAALRTQLGELRALLDDYEDRDAAARVQIETLGSDLNAALARAAAEERRRRQLEEEERRRLEAEKADLERYRSEFFGRLREILGNQEGVRIEGDRFVFSSEVLFDAGSADLSPDGEREIANVAGILRNVADDIPAGIDWIIRVDGHTDDVPVRPGAAFADNWELSQARALSVVRYMIEALGIPPDRLAANGFGQYQPVNPADTAEARAQNRRIELKLTER
;
A
#
# COMPACT_ATOMS: atom_id res chain seq x y z
N MET A 1 -19.40 -104.25 -134.64
CA MET A 1 -19.90 -105.62 -134.95
C MET A 1 -20.40 -106.21 -133.63
N ALA A 2 -21.66 -106.66 -133.60
CA ALA A 2 -22.07 -108.09 -133.61
C ALA A 2 -21.83 -108.77 -132.24
N LEU A 3 -22.84 -109.06 -131.40
CA LEU A 3 -24.06 -109.90 -131.54
C LEU A 3 -23.83 -111.38 -131.22
N SER A 4 -24.74 -111.93 -130.37
CA SER A 4 -25.27 -113.31 -130.43
C SER A 4 -24.34 -114.47 -130.00
N ARG A 5 -24.78 -115.52 -129.27
CA ARG A 5 -26.04 -115.87 -128.53
C ARG A 5 -25.80 -117.16 -127.70
N ARG A 6 -26.46 -117.30 -126.52
CA ARG A 6 -27.04 -118.56 -125.94
C ARG A 6 -26.07 -119.74 -125.58
N THR A 7 -26.37 -120.75 -124.73
CA THR A 7 -27.49 -121.06 -123.78
C THR A 7 -27.13 -122.18 -122.77
N GLY A 8 -27.70 -122.12 -121.54
CA GLY A 8 -27.96 -123.29 -120.65
C GLY A 8 -26.83 -123.68 -119.67
N GLN A 9 -27.09 -124.28 -118.48
CA GLN A 9 -28.36 -124.68 -117.84
C GLN A 9 -28.29 -124.64 -116.28
N ARG A 10 -29.43 -124.32 -115.63
CA ARG A 10 -29.96 -124.84 -114.34
C ARG A 10 -29.24 -124.62 -112.97
N PHE A 11 -29.80 -123.65 -112.22
CA PHE A 11 -30.46 -123.78 -110.89
C PHE A 11 -29.69 -123.96 -109.55
N GLN A 12 -30.30 -123.37 -108.51
CA GLN A 12 -29.91 -123.25 -107.07
C GLN A 12 -28.85 -122.16 -106.79
N GLY A 13 -28.97 -121.28 -105.76
CA GLY A 13 -30.07 -120.99 -104.82
C GLY A 13 -29.70 -119.82 -103.87
N SER A 14 -30.68 -119.17 -103.20
CA SER A 14 -30.53 -117.97 -102.30
C SER A 14 -29.86 -116.71 -102.94
N ILE A 15 -30.44 -115.51 -103.02
CA ILE A 15 -31.31 -114.69 -102.14
C ILE A 15 -30.58 -114.05 -100.93
N TRP A 16 -29.72 -113.04 -101.22
CA TRP A 16 -29.77 -111.68 -100.63
C TRP A 16 -28.71 -110.79 -101.30
N PRO A 17 -29.08 -109.59 -101.77
CA PRO A 17 -28.62 -108.39 -101.06
C PRO A 17 -29.66 -107.25 -101.02
N GLY A 18 -29.69 -106.51 -99.92
CA GLY A 18 -30.55 -105.31 -99.76
C GLY A 18 -30.58 -104.78 -98.33
N PHE A 19 -30.44 -105.66 -97.33
CA PHE A 19 -30.36 -105.27 -95.91
C PHE A 19 -29.03 -104.62 -95.54
N VAL A 20 -27.91 -105.03 -96.16
CA VAL A 20 -26.56 -104.54 -95.86
C VAL A 20 -26.46 -103.03 -96.05
N ASP A 21 -26.98 -102.50 -97.15
CA ASP A 21 -26.92 -101.08 -97.50
C ASP A 21 -27.74 -100.21 -96.52
N ALA A 22 -28.92 -100.70 -96.11
CA ALA A 22 -29.74 -100.08 -95.08
C ALA A 22 -29.05 -100.08 -93.70
N VAL A 23 -28.32 -101.16 -93.36
CA VAL A 23 -27.54 -101.24 -92.11
C VAL A 23 -26.34 -100.30 -92.14
N THR A 24 -25.57 -100.24 -93.24
CA THR A 24 -24.44 -99.30 -93.36
C THR A 24 -24.89 -97.84 -93.35
N GLY A 25 -26.01 -97.51 -94.00
CA GLY A 25 -26.62 -96.19 -93.92
C GLY A 25 -27.05 -95.82 -92.50
N LEU A 26 -27.71 -96.73 -91.79
CA LEU A 26 -28.13 -96.51 -90.40
C LEU A 26 -26.93 -96.38 -89.44
N LEU A 27 -25.84 -97.11 -89.70
CA LEU A 27 -24.59 -97.02 -88.92
C LEU A 27 -23.85 -95.70 -89.18
N MET A 28 -23.78 -95.22 -90.43
CA MET A 28 -23.26 -93.88 -90.73
C MET A 28 -24.09 -92.78 -90.06
N VAL A 29 -25.42 -92.86 -90.10
CA VAL A 29 -26.30 -91.89 -89.42
C VAL A 29 -26.12 -91.93 -87.90
N LEU A 30 -26.01 -93.12 -87.29
CA LEU A 30 -25.73 -93.27 -85.87
C LEU A 30 -24.39 -92.63 -85.47
N VAL A 31 -23.33 -92.89 -86.23
CA VAL A 31 -22.00 -92.29 -86.00
C VAL A 31 -22.05 -90.78 -86.20
N PHE A 32 -22.68 -90.28 -87.25
CA PHE A 32 -22.82 -88.84 -87.52
C PHE A 32 -23.56 -88.12 -86.39
N VAL A 33 -24.66 -88.70 -85.87
CA VAL A 33 -25.38 -88.17 -84.71
C VAL A 33 -24.53 -88.21 -83.43
N LEU A 34 -23.77 -89.28 -83.21
CA LEU A 34 -22.83 -89.37 -82.07
C LEU A 34 -21.69 -88.36 -82.18
N THR A 35 -21.13 -88.12 -83.36
CA THR A 35 -20.08 -87.11 -83.58
C THR A 35 -20.63 -85.69 -83.40
N ILE A 36 -21.82 -85.39 -83.93
CA ILE A 36 -22.50 -84.11 -83.67
C ILE A 36 -22.76 -83.94 -82.17
N PHE A 37 -23.28 -84.97 -81.50
CA PHE A 37 -23.51 -84.93 -80.05
C PHE A 37 -22.21 -84.70 -79.28
N MET A 38 -21.12 -85.38 -79.63
CA MET A 38 -19.82 -85.21 -78.98
C MET A 38 -19.22 -83.82 -79.21
N VAL A 39 -19.34 -83.26 -80.42
CA VAL A 39 -18.90 -81.88 -80.72
C VAL A 39 -19.77 -80.86 -79.98
N VAL A 40 -21.09 -81.05 -79.93
CA VAL A 40 -22.01 -80.18 -79.16
C VAL A 40 -21.72 -80.26 -77.67
N GLN A 41 -21.46 -81.46 -77.12
CA GLN A 41 -21.05 -81.65 -75.72
C GLN A 41 -19.70 -81.00 -75.43
N TYR A 42 -18.72 -81.11 -76.34
CA TYR A 42 -17.42 -80.45 -76.22
C TYR A 42 -17.57 -78.92 -76.20
N VAL A 43 -18.28 -78.34 -77.17
CA VAL A 43 -18.54 -76.89 -77.26
C VAL A 43 -19.34 -76.40 -76.06
N LEU A 44 -20.35 -77.14 -75.59
CA LEU A 44 -21.06 -76.82 -74.35
C LEU A 44 -20.13 -76.83 -73.14
N ARG A 45 -19.27 -77.85 -73.00
CA ARG A 45 -18.32 -77.97 -71.88
C ARG A 45 -17.29 -76.85 -71.87
N GLU A 46 -16.77 -76.47 -73.03
CA GLU A 46 -15.83 -75.37 -73.19
C GLU A 46 -16.51 -74.00 -72.95
N THR A 47 -17.75 -73.84 -73.41
CA THR A 47 -18.56 -72.63 -73.15
C THR A 47 -18.89 -72.48 -71.68
N ILE A 48 -19.30 -73.56 -71.00
CA ILE A 48 -19.61 -73.57 -69.57
C ILE A 48 -18.33 -73.29 -68.76
N SER A 49 -17.22 -74.00 -69.01
CA SER A 49 -15.95 -73.72 -68.31
C SER A 49 -15.41 -72.31 -68.57
N GLY A 50 -15.69 -71.73 -69.74
CA GLY A 50 -15.41 -70.33 -70.06
C GLY A 50 -16.34 -69.33 -69.37
N GLN A 51 -17.57 -69.72 -69.02
CA GLN A 51 -18.49 -68.94 -68.20
C GLN A 51 -18.15 -69.03 -66.72
N ASP A 52 -17.86 -70.22 -66.20
CA ASP A 52 -17.44 -70.46 -64.80
C ASP A 52 -16.25 -69.56 -64.43
N LYS A 53 -15.18 -69.59 -65.25
CA LYS A 53 -13.98 -68.74 -65.04
C LYS A 53 -14.27 -67.23 -65.07
N ARG A 54 -15.32 -66.79 -65.78
CA ARG A 54 -15.75 -65.38 -65.79
C ARG A 54 -16.57 -65.04 -64.55
N LEU A 55 -17.38 -65.98 -64.06
CA LEU A 55 -18.11 -65.85 -62.81
C LEU A 55 -17.15 -65.82 -61.61
N ASP A 56 -16.11 -66.66 -61.59
CA ASP A 56 -15.05 -66.63 -60.57
C ASP A 56 -14.30 -65.28 -60.56
N ALA A 57 -13.93 -64.77 -61.74
CA ALA A 57 -13.26 -63.48 -61.88
C ALA A 57 -14.15 -62.32 -61.38
N LEU A 58 -15.42 -62.28 -61.79
CA LEU A 58 -16.39 -61.28 -61.34
C LEU A 58 -16.69 -61.40 -59.83
N SER A 59 -16.73 -62.61 -59.30
CA SER A 59 -16.89 -62.87 -57.85
C SER A 59 -15.71 -62.32 -57.06
N SER A 60 -14.48 -62.54 -57.53
CA SER A 60 -13.27 -61.97 -56.95
C SER A 60 -13.23 -60.43 -57.03
N GLU A 61 -13.67 -59.85 -58.14
CA GLU A 61 -13.74 -58.39 -58.33
C GLU A 61 -14.80 -57.75 -57.41
N ILE A 62 -15.98 -58.37 -57.29
CA ILE A 62 -17.03 -57.97 -56.35
C ILE A 62 -16.54 -58.09 -54.89
N ALA A 63 -15.79 -59.14 -54.55
CA ALA A 63 -15.19 -59.29 -53.22
C ALA A 63 -14.17 -58.18 -52.91
N ALA A 64 -13.29 -57.85 -53.87
CA ALA A 64 -12.32 -56.76 -53.74
C ALA A 64 -13.00 -55.39 -53.60
N LEU A 65 -14.03 -55.11 -54.42
CA LEU A 65 -14.83 -53.88 -54.32
C LEU A 65 -15.59 -53.77 -52.99
N SER A 66 -16.13 -54.89 -52.50
CA SER A 66 -16.78 -54.96 -51.18
C SER A 66 -15.79 -54.69 -50.05
N GLN A 67 -14.58 -55.26 -50.11
CA GLN A 67 -13.51 -54.99 -49.15
C GLN A 67 -13.04 -53.52 -49.19
N ALA A 68 -12.89 -52.94 -50.38
CA ALA A 68 -12.54 -51.53 -50.55
C ALA A 68 -13.62 -50.59 -49.98
N LEU A 69 -14.89 -50.83 -50.31
CA LEU A 69 -16.03 -50.10 -49.76
C LEU A 69 -16.12 -50.26 -48.23
N GLY A 70 -15.79 -51.43 -47.71
CA GLY A 70 -15.70 -51.71 -46.28
C GLY A 70 -14.50 -51.06 -45.58
N MET A 71 -13.46 -50.65 -46.30
CA MET A 71 -12.37 -49.82 -45.76
C MET A 71 -12.75 -48.34 -45.78
N GLU A 72 -13.29 -47.83 -46.88
CA GLU A 72 -13.71 -46.41 -46.97
C GLU A 72 -14.90 -46.08 -46.06
N ARG A 73 -15.83 -47.02 -45.80
CA ARG A 73 -16.85 -46.85 -44.75
C ARG A 73 -16.23 -46.67 -43.36
N ARG A 74 -15.33 -47.57 -42.96
CA ARG A 74 -14.60 -47.46 -41.66
C ARG A 74 -13.75 -46.20 -41.56
N ARG A 75 -13.17 -45.75 -42.67
CA ARG A 75 -12.42 -44.48 -42.74
C ARG A 75 -13.33 -43.27 -42.56
N ASN A 76 -14.52 -43.29 -43.14
CA ASN A 76 -15.51 -42.24 -42.97
C ASN A 76 -16.11 -42.23 -41.54
N GLU A 77 -16.28 -43.41 -40.93
CA GLU A 77 -16.67 -43.57 -39.52
C GLU A 77 -15.60 -43.00 -38.58
N ASP A 78 -14.31 -43.30 -38.78
CA ASP A 78 -13.18 -42.75 -38.02
C ASP A 78 -13.06 -41.22 -38.20
N LEU A 79 -13.20 -40.71 -39.43
CA LEU A 79 -13.24 -39.26 -39.70
C LEU A 79 -14.44 -38.57 -39.02
N THR A 80 -15.62 -39.20 -39.03
CA THR A 80 -16.81 -38.68 -38.36
C THR A 80 -16.60 -38.63 -36.84
N ALA A 81 -15.98 -39.66 -36.25
CA ALA A 81 -15.63 -39.68 -34.84
C ALA A 81 -14.64 -38.56 -34.48
N ARG A 82 -13.56 -38.38 -35.25
CA ARG A 82 -12.59 -37.29 -35.06
C ARG A 82 -13.23 -35.90 -35.18
N VAL A 83 -14.17 -35.71 -36.11
CA VAL A 83 -14.89 -34.42 -36.24
C VAL A 83 -15.77 -34.16 -35.02
N GLY A 84 -16.44 -35.19 -34.47
CA GLY A 84 -17.19 -35.06 -33.22
C GLY A 84 -16.31 -34.78 -32.00
N GLU A 85 -15.13 -35.42 -31.92
CA GLU A 85 -14.12 -35.15 -30.90
C GLU A 85 -13.64 -33.68 -30.99
N LEU A 86 -13.21 -33.24 -32.18
CA LEU A 86 -12.75 -31.86 -32.41
C LEU A 86 -13.82 -30.80 -32.12
N ASP A 87 -15.08 -31.04 -32.48
CA ASP A 87 -16.19 -30.10 -32.18
C ASP A 87 -16.48 -30.05 -30.66
N SER A 88 -16.34 -31.17 -29.96
CA SER A 88 -16.45 -31.20 -28.49
C SER A 88 -15.28 -30.45 -27.81
N THR A 89 -14.05 -30.61 -28.30
CA THR A 89 -12.87 -29.87 -27.82
C THR A 89 -13.00 -28.37 -28.10
N LEU A 90 -13.44 -27.99 -29.30
CA LEU A 90 -13.68 -26.61 -29.69
C LEU A 90 -14.81 -25.97 -28.84
N SER A 91 -15.85 -26.72 -28.52
CA SER A 91 -16.94 -26.27 -27.64
C SER A 91 -16.47 -26.09 -26.19
N ALA A 92 -15.63 -26.99 -25.67
CA ALA A 92 -15.02 -26.83 -24.36
C ALA A 92 -14.10 -25.60 -24.29
N ALA A 93 -13.21 -25.42 -25.29
CA ALA A 93 -12.32 -24.25 -25.36
C ALA A 93 -13.07 -22.92 -25.50
N ARG A 94 -14.22 -22.90 -26.19
CA ARG A 94 -15.12 -21.73 -26.24
C ARG A 94 -15.73 -21.41 -24.87
N ALA A 95 -16.25 -22.42 -24.16
CA ALA A 95 -16.82 -22.24 -22.82
C ALA A 95 -15.76 -21.75 -21.82
N GLU A 96 -14.53 -22.26 -21.90
CA GLU A 96 -13.42 -21.77 -21.09
C GLU A 96 -13.04 -20.32 -21.42
N ALA A 97 -12.99 -19.95 -22.71
CA ALA A 97 -12.74 -18.57 -23.12
C ALA A 97 -13.84 -17.60 -22.66
N GLU A 98 -15.12 -18.01 -22.66
CA GLU A 98 -16.22 -17.23 -22.09
C GLU A 98 -16.08 -17.08 -20.58
N GLN A 99 -15.72 -18.15 -19.86
CA GLN A 99 -15.44 -18.10 -18.42
C GLN A 99 -14.26 -17.17 -18.09
N GLN A 100 -13.14 -17.27 -18.81
CA GLN A 100 -11.99 -16.38 -18.64
C GLN A 100 -12.36 -14.91 -18.95
N SER A 101 -13.16 -14.67 -20.00
CA SER A 101 -13.67 -13.33 -20.33
C SER A 101 -14.52 -12.75 -19.19
N SER A 102 -15.41 -13.55 -18.59
CA SER A 102 -16.22 -13.15 -17.42
C SER A 102 -15.36 -12.81 -16.20
N LEU A 103 -14.29 -13.58 -15.96
CA LEU A 103 -13.35 -13.35 -14.85
C LEU A 103 -12.54 -12.07 -15.07
N ILE A 104 -12.08 -11.81 -16.29
CA ILE A 104 -11.39 -10.56 -16.66
C ILE A 104 -12.32 -9.35 -16.49
N ALA A 105 -13.60 -9.48 -16.84
CA ALA A 105 -14.59 -8.42 -16.61
C ALA A 105 -14.82 -8.15 -15.11
N ALA A 106 -14.95 -9.21 -14.30
CA ALA A 106 -15.09 -9.09 -12.84
C ALA A 106 -13.86 -8.46 -12.17
N LEU A 107 -12.65 -8.90 -12.54
CA LEU A 107 -11.39 -8.34 -12.02
C LEU A 107 -11.20 -6.87 -12.43
N ARG A 108 -11.62 -6.47 -13.64
CA ARG A 108 -11.62 -5.05 -14.05
C ARG A 108 -12.62 -4.21 -13.24
N ALA A 109 -13.78 -4.78 -12.88
CA ALA A 109 -14.75 -4.10 -12.03
C ALA A 109 -14.24 -3.91 -10.59
N ASP A 110 -13.60 -4.93 -10.00
CA ASP A 110 -12.98 -4.80 -8.67
C ASP A 110 -11.83 -3.80 -8.68
N LEU A 111 -10.93 -3.84 -9.69
CA LEU A 111 -9.86 -2.84 -9.83
C LEU A 111 -10.42 -1.40 -9.92
N GLY A 112 -11.46 -1.17 -10.73
CA GLY A 112 -12.11 0.15 -10.82
C GLY A 112 -12.78 0.59 -9.51
N ALA A 113 -13.32 -0.35 -8.73
CA ALA A 113 -13.83 -0.07 -7.40
C ALA A 113 -12.69 0.29 -6.41
N ARG A 114 -11.56 -0.43 -6.45
CA ARG A 114 -10.37 -0.11 -5.63
C ARG A 114 -9.74 1.24 -5.99
N GLU A 115 -9.66 1.58 -7.27
CA GLU A 115 -9.21 2.92 -7.71
C GLU A 115 -10.13 4.03 -7.18
N ALA A 116 -11.44 3.81 -7.16
CA ALA A 116 -12.40 4.74 -6.57
C ALA A 116 -12.30 4.83 -5.04
N GLU A 117 -12.15 3.72 -4.32
CA GLU A 117 -11.91 3.68 -2.87
C GLU A 117 -10.63 4.42 -2.49
N LEU A 118 -9.54 4.21 -3.25
CA LEU A 118 -8.23 4.79 -3.01
C LEU A 118 -8.23 6.29 -3.31
N SER A 119 -8.89 6.72 -4.39
CA SER A 119 -9.15 8.14 -4.66
C SER A 119 -9.97 8.80 -3.54
N ALA A 120 -11.03 8.15 -3.05
CA ALA A 120 -11.80 8.65 -1.91
C ALA A 120 -11.03 8.62 -0.57
N ALA A 121 -10.04 7.74 -0.40
CA ALA A 121 -9.09 7.80 0.72
C ALA A 121 -8.13 8.98 0.57
N GLN A 122 -7.60 9.22 -0.63
CA GLN A 122 -6.70 10.35 -0.93
C GLN A 122 -7.36 11.70 -0.60
N SER A 123 -8.60 11.93 -1.04
CA SER A 123 -9.34 13.16 -0.70
C SER A 123 -9.52 13.34 0.80
N ARG A 124 -9.88 12.28 1.54
CA ARG A 124 -10.03 12.32 3.01
C ARG A 124 -8.72 12.65 3.73
N ILE A 125 -7.57 12.22 3.18
CA ILE A 125 -6.26 12.61 3.70
C ILE A 125 -6.01 14.10 3.47
N THR A 126 -6.27 14.62 2.26
CA THR A 126 -6.13 16.07 1.98
C THR A 126 -7.07 16.94 2.82
N ASP A 127 -8.32 16.50 3.03
CA ASP A 127 -9.29 17.16 3.92
C ASP A 127 -8.81 17.16 5.39
N PHE A 128 -8.14 16.10 5.83
CA PHE A 128 -7.56 16.00 7.18
C PHE A 128 -6.30 16.86 7.31
N GLU A 129 -5.41 16.89 6.33
CA GLU A 129 -4.24 17.77 6.27
C GLU A 129 -4.67 19.25 6.34
N ALA A 130 -5.74 19.63 5.64
CA ALA A 130 -6.32 20.97 5.71
C ALA A 130 -6.87 21.30 7.11
N GLN A 131 -7.53 20.35 7.77
CA GLN A 131 -8.00 20.52 9.16
C GLN A 131 -6.84 20.66 10.15
N VAL A 132 -5.78 19.85 10.03
CA VAL A 132 -4.58 19.94 10.85
C VAL A 132 -3.88 21.29 10.65
N ALA A 133 -3.77 21.78 9.41
CA ALA A 133 -3.21 23.10 9.12
C ALA A 133 -4.05 24.23 9.76
N ALA A 134 -5.38 24.13 9.71
CA ALA A 134 -6.28 25.10 10.36
C ALA A 134 -6.16 25.07 11.89
N LEU A 135 -6.05 23.89 12.51
CA LEU A 135 -5.84 23.74 13.96
C LEU A 135 -4.47 24.27 14.41
N ILE A 136 -3.42 24.10 13.59
CA ILE A 136 -2.10 24.70 13.83
C ILE A 136 -2.18 26.23 13.77
N ALA A 137 -2.85 26.80 12.77
CA ALA A 137 -3.05 28.24 12.68
C ALA A 137 -3.85 28.80 13.88
N GLN A 138 -4.91 28.12 14.32
CA GLN A 138 -5.68 28.48 15.51
C GLN A 138 -4.83 28.42 16.79
N ARG A 139 -4.00 27.38 16.95
CA ARG A 139 -3.04 27.27 18.06
C ARG A 139 -2.08 28.45 18.07
N ASP A 140 -1.53 28.82 16.91
CA ASP A 140 -0.50 29.86 16.83
C ASP A 140 -1.07 31.26 17.04
N THR A 141 -2.30 31.54 16.58
CA THR A 141 -3.06 32.73 17.00
C THR A 141 -3.27 32.76 18.51
N ALA A 142 -3.74 31.66 19.11
CA ALA A 142 -4.01 31.60 20.54
C ALA A 142 -2.74 31.65 21.43
N LEU A 143 -1.58 31.25 20.89
CA LEU A 143 -0.28 31.47 21.54
C LEU A 143 0.12 32.96 21.47
N GLY A 144 -0.13 33.62 20.33
CA GLY A 144 0.03 35.08 20.20
C GLY A 144 -0.82 35.86 21.19
N GLU A 145 -2.11 35.51 21.31
CA GLU A 145 -3.04 36.08 22.29
C GLU A 145 -2.53 35.91 23.74
N VAL A 146 -2.05 34.71 24.10
CA VAL A 146 -1.44 34.48 25.43
C VAL A 146 -0.22 35.38 25.65
N THR A 147 0.70 35.49 24.68
CA THR A 147 1.88 36.37 24.85
C THR A 147 1.52 37.86 24.91
N ALA A 148 0.41 38.29 24.30
CA ALA A 148 -0.09 39.65 24.43
C ALA A 148 -0.65 39.91 25.84
N LEU A 149 -1.47 38.98 26.37
CA LEU A 149 -2.02 39.05 27.72
C LEU A 149 -0.94 38.95 28.81
N GLU A 150 0.12 38.17 28.59
CA GLU A 150 1.30 38.14 29.48
C GLU A 150 2.01 39.51 29.50
N GLY A 151 2.14 40.17 28.34
CA GLY A 151 2.66 41.54 28.24
C GLY A 151 1.80 42.56 28.99
N GLU A 152 0.50 42.60 28.72
CA GLU A 152 -0.47 43.49 29.39
C GLU A 152 -0.48 43.26 30.91
N LYS A 153 -0.41 42.00 31.36
CA LYS A 153 -0.24 41.65 32.78
C LYS A 153 1.05 42.21 33.38
N THR A 154 2.18 42.16 32.69
CA THR A 154 3.43 42.76 33.20
C THR A 154 3.35 44.28 33.26
N GLU A 155 2.64 44.93 32.35
CA GLU A 155 2.42 46.39 32.40
C GLU A 155 1.50 46.77 33.57
N LEU A 156 0.39 46.05 33.77
CA LEU A 156 -0.52 46.24 34.91
C LEU A 156 0.17 46.03 36.27
N LEU A 157 1.04 45.02 36.39
CA LEU A 157 1.87 44.82 37.59
C LEU A 157 2.81 46.00 37.84
N SER A 158 3.47 46.52 36.80
CA SER A 158 4.33 47.71 36.92
C SER A 158 3.53 48.96 37.31
N GLN A 159 2.31 49.13 36.79
CA GLN A 159 1.39 50.21 37.21
C GLN A 159 0.95 50.05 38.66
N GLN A 160 0.69 48.82 39.12
CA GLN A 160 0.34 48.52 40.51
C GLN A 160 1.50 48.82 41.48
N GLU A 161 2.73 48.45 41.11
CA GLU A 161 3.93 48.79 41.89
C GLU A 161 4.15 50.29 41.98
N ALA A 162 3.98 51.03 40.87
CA ALA A 162 4.07 52.49 40.85
C ALA A 162 2.99 53.17 41.71
N LEU A 163 1.74 52.68 41.66
CA LEU A 163 0.64 53.14 42.51
C LEU A 163 0.93 52.87 43.99
N ASN A 164 1.41 51.68 44.35
CA ASN A 164 1.79 51.34 45.72
C ASN A 164 2.95 52.23 46.24
N ALA A 165 3.94 52.53 45.41
CA ALA A 165 5.03 53.44 45.75
C ALA A 165 4.55 54.88 45.98
N ALA A 166 3.69 55.40 45.10
CA ALA A 166 3.07 56.72 45.29
C ALA A 166 2.18 56.78 46.54
N LEU A 167 1.47 55.68 46.86
CA LEU A 167 0.62 55.58 48.04
C LEU A 167 1.42 55.43 49.35
N ALA A 168 2.64 54.89 49.29
CA ALA A 168 3.60 54.93 50.39
C ALA A 168 4.15 56.36 50.59
N GLN A 169 4.61 57.02 49.52
CA GLN A 169 5.09 58.41 49.61
C GLN A 169 4.03 59.35 50.16
N ALA A 170 2.76 59.23 49.72
CA ALA A 170 1.67 60.05 50.24
C ALA A 170 1.38 59.81 51.74
N ARG A 171 1.66 58.61 52.26
CA ARG A 171 1.59 58.32 53.71
C ARG A 171 2.77 58.94 54.46
N ASP A 172 3.99 58.81 53.96
CA ASP A 172 5.17 59.43 54.56
C ASP A 172 5.03 60.96 54.62
N GLU A 173 4.46 61.59 53.58
CA GLU A 173 4.15 63.02 53.54
C GLU A 173 3.04 63.42 54.54
N LEU A 174 2.01 62.59 54.71
CA LEU A 174 0.95 62.80 55.70
C LEU A 174 1.46 62.65 57.14
N ASP A 175 2.26 61.62 57.43
CA ASP A 175 2.84 61.38 58.75
C ASP A 175 3.84 62.49 59.13
N ALA A 176 4.70 62.92 58.18
CA ALA A 176 5.56 64.09 58.38
C ALA A 176 4.75 65.39 58.61
N GLY A 177 3.63 65.56 57.91
CA GLY A 177 2.68 66.65 58.15
C GLY A 177 2.03 66.59 59.54
N ALA A 178 1.65 65.40 59.99
CA ALA A 178 1.07 65.17 61.32
C ALA A 178 2.09 65.39 62.44
N GLU A 179 3.34 64.96 62.29
CA GLU A 179 4.43 65.29 63.22
C GLU A 179 4.71 66.80 63.27
N ALA A 180 4.77 67.46 62.11
CA ALA A 180 4.94 68.92 62.05
C ALA A 180 3.79 69.67 62.75
N ALA A 181 2.55 69.21 62.58
CA ALA A 181 1.37 69.75 63.25
C ALA A 181 1.41 69.53 64.77
N ARG A 182 1.74 68.31 65.24
CA ARG A 182 1.92 67.99 66.67
C ARG A 182 3.02 68.86 67.29
N LEU A 183 4.15 69.02 66.61
CA LEU A 183 5.30 69.80 67.09
C LEU A 183 4.99 71.31 67.09
N ALA A 184 4.19 71.80 66.14
CA ALA A 184 3.67 73.16 66.15
C ALA A 184 2.65 73.41 67.28
N ALA A 185 1.81 72.42 67.61
CA ALA A 185 0.88 72.48 68.74
C ALA A 185 1.64 72.52 70.08
N ALA A 186 2.57 71.59 70.31
CA ALA A 186 3.41 71.55 71.52
C ALA A 186 4.25 72.83 71.70
N ARG A 187 4.77 73.42 70.62
CA ARG A 187 5.42 74.74 70.65
C ARG A 187 4.47 75.86 71.09
N ARG A 188 3.20 75.81 70.69
CA ARG A 188 2.20 76.81 71.07
C ARG A 188 1.82 76.68 72.54
N GLU A 189 1.55 75.46 73.00
CA GLU A 189 1.25 75.16 74.41
C GLU A 189 2.41 75.58 75.33
N ALA A 190 3.67 75.31 74.93
CA ALA A 190 4.85 75.77 75.66
C ALA A 190 4.99 77.31 75.71
N LEU A 191 4.60 78.02 74.64
CA LEU A 191 4.57 79.50 74.62
C LEU A 191 3.42 80.06 75.47
N GLU A 192 2.25 79.44 75.46
CA GLU A 192 1.11 79.81 76.29
C GLU A 192 1.41 79.58 77.78
N ALA A 193 2.08 78.48 78.12
CA ALA A 193 2.61 78.23 79.46
C ALA A 193 3.66 79.25 79.91
N LEU A 194 4.59 79.64 79.02
CA LEU A 194 5.57 80.70 79.29
C LEU A 194 4.89 82.06 79.51
N ILE A 195 3.87 82.40 78.72
CA ILE A 195 3.08 83.63 78.89
C ILE A 195 2.31 83.60 80.22
N ALA A 196 1.76 82.45 80.62
CA ALA A 196 1.08 82.29 81.90
C ALA A 196 2.05 82.43 83.10
N ASP A 197 3.28 81.91 82.99
CA ASP A 197 4.31 82.06 84.02
C ASP A 197 4.80 83.51 84.11
N LEU A 198 5.07 84.17 82.98
CA LEU A 198 5.43 85.60 82.94
C LEU A 198 4.30 86.50 83.48
N ARG A 199 3.02 86.19 83.19
CA ARG A 199 1.87 86.88 83.81
C ARG A 199 1.89 86.72 85.33
N ARG A 200 2.21 85.53 85.86
CA ARG A 200 2.30 85.27 87.31
C ARG A 200 3.46 86.02 87.95
N GLN A 201 4.66 85.94 87.38
CA GLN A 201 5.84 86.68 87.85
C GLN A 201 5.58 88.20 87.85
N ASN A 202 4.87 88.72 86.86
CA ASN A 202 4.51 90.14 86.81
C ASN A 202 3.46 90.53 87.86
N ALA A 203 2.51 89.64 88.19
CA ALA A 203 1.58 89.85 89.31
C ALA A 203 2.32 89.82 90.67
N GLU A 204 3.21 88.84 90.89
CA GLU A 204 4.06 88.77 92.08
C GLU A 204 4.98 90.01 92.22
N ALA A 205 5.45 90.57 91.10
CA ALA A 205 6.18 91.83 91.06
C ALA A 205 5.29 93.06 91.38
N GLN A 206 4.01 93.03 91.00
CA GLN A 206 3.05 94.09 91.34
C GLN A 206 2.64 94.02 92.81
N ASP A 207 2.38 92.84 93.35
CA ASP A 207 2.08 92.63 94.78
C ASP A 207 3.26 93.05 95.67
N THR A 208 4.49 92.71 95.29
CA THR A 208 5.69 93.14 96.04
C THR A 208 5.96 94.64 95.90
N ALA A 209 5.67 95.26 94.75
CA ALA A 209 5.73 96.72 94.61
C ALA A 209 4.66 97.44 95.46
N ALA A 210 3.42 96.94 95.51
CA ALA A 210 2.36 97.46 96.36
C ALA A 210 2.71 97.34 97.86
N GLY A 211 3.23 96.17 98.28
CA GLY A 211 3.70 95.94 99.64
C GLY A 211 4.93 96.76 100.03
N LEU A 212 5.74 97.21 99.07
CA LEU A 212 6.80 98.19 99.30
C LEU A 212 6.24 99.61 99.41
N SER A 213 5.24 100.00 98.61
CA SER A 213 4.59 101.31 98.69
C SER A 213 3.93 101.54 100.05
N ALA A 214 3.06 100.62 100.49
CA ALA A 214 2.39 100.71 101.79
C ALA A 214 3.38 100.82 102.97
N ARG A 215 4.60 100.30 102.80
CA ARG A 215 5.68 100.37 103.77
C ARG A 215 6.51 101.65 103.69
N VAL A 216 6.45 102.39 102.58
CA VAL A 216 6.92 103.79 102.52
C VAL A 216 5.90 104.70 103.19
N ASP A 217 4.60 104.48 102.96
CA ASP A 217 3.51 105.26 103.56
C ASP A 217 3.54 105.18 105.11
N ASP A 218 3.63 103.97 105.67
CA ASP A 218 3.82 103.67 107.11
C ASP A 218 5.08 104.34 107.72
N LEU A 219 6.16 104.44 106.93
CA LEU A 219 7.39 105.15 107.32
C LEU A 219 7.28 106.67 107.20
N GLN A 220 6.36 107.20 106.39
CA GLN A 220 6.08 108.65 106.32
C GLN A 220 5.16 109.09 107.45
N GLU A 221 4.14 108.29 107.79
CA GLU A 221 3.24 108.56 108.91
C GLU A 221 4.02 108.60 110.24
N SER A 222 4.81 107.56 110.54
CA SER A 222 5.66 107.52 111.74
C SER A 222 6.75 108.60 111.80
N LEU A 223 7.29 109.04 110.66
CA LEU A 223 8.20 110.21 110.62
C LEU A 223 7.47 111.50 111.02
N SER A 224 6.23 111.67 110.56
CA SER A 224 5.41 112.85 110.87
C SER A 224 5.00 112.90 112.34
N GLU A 225 4.75 111.75 112.98
CA GLU A 225 4.53 111.68 114.44
C GLU A 225 5.79 112.11 115.22
N GLU A 226 6.99 111.70 114.79
CA GLU A 226 8.23 112.11 115.48
C GLU A 226 8.58 113.59 115.26
N GLU A 227 8.27 114.17 114.08
CA GLU A 227 8.38 115.62 113.86
C GLU A 227 7.41 116.42 114.74
N ALA A 228 6.16 115.94 114.88
CA ALA A 228 5.18 116.54 115.80
C ALA A 228 5.63 116.45 117.28
N ALA A 229 6.23 115.32 117.70
CA ALA A 229 6.78 115.16 119.04
C ALA A 229 7.92 116.16 119.33
N ARG A 230 8.81 116.41 118.36
CA ARG A 230 9.89 117.41 118.51
C ARG A 230 9.38 118.85 118.57
N LEU A 231 8.31 119.17 117.86
CA LEU A 231 7.65 120.48 117.98
C LEU A 231 7.06 120.68 119.38
N ALA A 232 6.44 119.64 119.96
CA ALA A 232 5.95 119.68 121.34
C ALA A 232 7.08 119.84 122.39
N GLU A 233 8.23 119.18 122.20
CA GLU A 233 9.42 119.41 123.05
C GLU A 233 9.95 120.84 122.92
N ALA A 234 9.94 121.43 121.71
CA ALA A 234 10.39 122.79 121.47
C ALA A 234 9.48 123.84 122.17
N GLU A 235 8.16 123.67 122.14
CA GLU A 235 7.23 124.52 122.89
C GLU A 235 7.39 124.34 124.41
N ALA A 236 7.59 123.12 124.89
CA ALA A 236 7.87 122.86 126.31
C ALA A 236 9.16 123.54 126.79
N ALA A 237 10.22 123.54 125.97
CA ALA A 237 11.46 124.24 126.24
C ALA A 237 11.31 125.77 126.25
N ALA A 238 10.46 126.32 125.37
CA ALA A 238 10.13 127.75 125.36
C ALA A 238 9.35 128.17 126.61
N ALA A 239 8.38 127.37 127.05
CA ALA A 239 7.63 127.59 128.30
C ALA A 239 8.51 127.54 129.55
N LEU A 240 9.60 126.76 129.54
CA LEU A 240 10.56 126.68 130.64
C LEU A 240 11.43 127.95 130.74
N ARG A 241 11.88 128.52 129.60
CA ARG A 241 12.67 129.75 129.58
C ARG A 241 11.94 130.94 130.20
N LYS A 242 10.67 131.14 129.86
CA LYS A 242 9.89 132.29 130.39
C LYS A 242 9.71 132.27 131.91
N ARG A 243 9.85 131.10 132.56
CA ARG A 243 9.82 130.97 134.03
C ARG A 243 11.15 131.23 134.74
N LEU A 244 12.23 131.55 134.00
CA LEU A 244 13.57 131.76 134.55
C LEU A 244 14.07 133.22 134.45
N GLU A 245 13.35 134.13 133.77
CA GLU A 245 13.70 135.55 133.71
C GLU A 245 13.03 136.41 134.80
N GLU A 246 11.89 135.98 135.36
CA GLU A 246 11.07 136.79 136.28
C GLU A 246 11.45 136.60 137.79
N ALA A 247 12.66 136.12 138.10
CA ALA A 247 12.96 135.58 139.44
C ALA A 247 14.35 135.89 140.06
N ASP A 248 15.12 136.88 139.57
CA ASP A 248 16.47 137.15 140.12
C ASP A 248 16.89 138.64 140.08
N ALA A 249 16.10 139.52 140.73
CA ALA A 249 16.39 140.97 140.78
C ALA A 249 16.00 141.69 142.10
N GLU A 250 15.76 140.96 143.20
CA GLU A 250 15.57 141.57 144.53
C GLU A 250 16.83 141.45 145.41
N LEU A 251 17.19 142.56 146.07
CA LEU A 251 17.97 142.62 147.32
C LEU A 251 19.47 142.23 147.30
N THR A 252 20.25 142.88 146.44
CA THR A 252 21.39 143.68 146.95
C THR A 252 20.92 145.14 147.09
N ALA A 253 20.33 145.57 148.20
CA ALA A 253 20.90 145.64 149.55
C ALA A 253 22.26 146.39 149.53
N MET A 254 22.32 147.71 149.75
CA MET A 254 22.07 148.47 151.00
C MET A 254 23.34 148.64 151.86
N THR A 255 24.23 149.52 151.42
CA THR A 255 25.38 150.15 152.13
C THR A 255 25.87 151.27 151.20
N LEU A 256 25.95 152.57 151.49
CA LEU A 256 25.99 153.47 152.67
C LEU A 256 25.27 154.79 152.25
N ALA A 257 24.99 155.82 153.05
CA ALA A 257 24.89 156.06 154.50
C ALA A 257 23.75 157.10 154.66
N LEU A 258 22.90 157.04 155.68
CA LEU A 258 23.07 157.72 156.98
C LEU A 258 23.63 159.15 156.92
N GLU A 259 22.91 160.08 157.57
CA GLU A 259 23.30 161.46 157.91
C GLU A 259 23.45 162.45 156.72
N GLU A 260 23.06 163.73 156.81
CA GLU A 260 22.49 164.46 157.94
C GLU A 260 21.47 165.56 157.55
N GLN A 261 20.90 166.20 158.58
CA GLN A 261 20.04 167.39 158.64
C GLN A 261 19.73 168.14 157.31
N ARG A 262 18.47 168.21 156.85
CA ARG A 262 17.35 169.02 157.38
C ARG A 262 17.57 170.56 157.23
N ARG A 263 16.54 171.24 156.69
CA ARG A 263 16.28 172.71 156.75
C ARG A 263 17.11 173.53 155.72
N ARG A 264 16.50 174.30 154.80
CA ARG A 264 15.50 175.38 155.00
C ARG A 264 14.67 175.65 153.73
N ALA A 265 13.56 176.39 153.94
CA ALA A 265 12.75 177.14 152.96
C ALA A 265 12.00 176.27 151.93
N GLU A 266 10.69 176.41 151.67
CA GLU A 266 9.76 177.57 151.71
C GLU A 266 9.98 178.63 150.63
N ASP A 267 8.85 179.23 150.24
CA ASP A 267 8.68 180.47 149.50
C ASP A 267 9.09 180.59 148.01
N THR A 268 8.02 180.57 147.19
CA THR A 268 7.69 181.63 146.20
C THR A 268 8.42 181.64 144.84
N LEU A 269 7.88 182.25 143.77
CA LEU A 269 6.59 182.94 143.54
C LEU A 269 6.21 182.85 142.05
N SER A 270 4.96 183.24 141.75
CA SER A 270 4.42 183.77 140.48
C SER A 270 4.64 182.96 139.18
N LEU A 271 3.58 182.46 138.51
CA LEU A 271 2.42 183.16 137.93
C LEU A 271 2.76 184.12 136.78
N LEU A 272 1.85 184.13 135.79
CA LEU A 272 1.64 185.16 134.77
C LEU A 272 2.79 185.32 133.72
N ALA A 273 2.51 185.67 132.45
CA ALA A 273 1.23 185.79 131.75
C ALA A 273 1.40 185.65 130.22
N ALA A 274 0.26 185.68 129.52
CA ALA A 274 0.03 186.23 128.18
C ALA A 274 1.18 187.11 127.60
N ALA A 275 1.53 186.95 126.33
CA ALA A 275 0.63 187.23 125.20
C ALA A 275 0.58 186.07 124.18
N GLU A 276 -0.50 185.79 123.46
CA GLU A 276 -1.30 186.66 122.58
C GLU A 276 -0.49 187.35 121.47
N ALA A 277 -0.51 186.74 120.28
CA ALA A 277 -1.12 187.29 119.06
C ALA A 277 -0.29 187.01 117.79
N ALA A 278 -1.01 186.73 116.68
CA ALA A 278 -0.52 186.52 115.33
C ALA A 278 0.37 185.25 115.14
N GLN A 279 0.18 184.37 114.14
CA GLN A 279 0.08 184.61 112.69
C GLN A 279 1.40 185.24 112.18
N GLU A 280 2.18 184.59 111.31
CA GLU A 280 1.76 183.97 110.06
C GLU A 280 2.73 182.86 109.57
N ASP A 281 2.21 182.01 108.68
CA ASP A 281 2.79 181.24 107.56
C ASP A 281 4.31 180.83 107.44
N LEU A 282 4.50 179.68 106.78
CA LEU A 282 5.64 179.20 105.97
C LEU A 282 7.14 179.41 106.41
N ASN A 283 7.77 178.25 106.73
CA ASN A 283 8.81 177.59 105.88
C ASN A 283 10.30 177.49 106.37
N THR A 284 10.86 176.31 106.08
CA THR A 284 12.27 175.98 105.73
C THR A 284 13.40 175.85 106.78
N ARG A 285 14.07 174.67 106.67
CA ARG A 285 15.50 174.29 106.94
C ARG A 285 15.78 173.54 108.25
N LEU A 286 16.25 172.27 108.21
CA LEU A 286 17.56 171.70 107.78
C LEU A 286 18.69 171.99 108.77
N ALA A 287 19.62 171.08 109.09
CA ALA A 287 19.80 169.63 108.80
C ALA A 287 20.74 169.02 109.89
N ARG A 288 21.17 167.76 109.95
CA ARG A 288 21.20 166.52 109.12
C ARG A 288 21.28 165.34 110.16
N ALA A 289 21.62 164.06 110.00
CA ALA A 289 22.00 163.03 108.99
C ALA A 289 21.99 161.68 109.77
N LEU A 290 21.98 160.43 109.29
CA LEU A 290 21.71 159.61 108.07
C LEU A 290 21.95 158.14 108.60
N LEU A 291 21.28 157.02 108.33
CA LEU A 291 20.13 156.46 107.58
C LEU A 291 19.94 155.00 108.15
N ALA A 292 18.92 154.14 107.89
CA ALA A 292 17.50 154.21 107.47
C ALA A 292 17.00 152.74 107.24
N GLN A 293 15.74 152.32 107.47
CA GLN A 293 14.65 152.86 108.30
C GLN A 293 13.61 151.73 108.61
N GLU A 294 12.31 152.05 108.69
CA GLU A 294 11.20 151.42 109.45
C GLU A 294 9.88 151.51 108.60
N GLU A 295 8.64 151.19 109.01
CA GLU A 295 7.96 150.09 109.79
C GLU A 295 6.40 150.36 109.78
N SER A 296 5.57 149.42 110.31
CA SER A 296 4.13 149.58 110.74
C SER A 296 3.01 149.63 109.64
N GLU A 297 1.69 149.45 109.87
CA GLU A 297 0.86 149.21 111.08
C GLU A 297 -0.55 148.56 110.81
N ALA A 298 -1.21 148.04 111.87
CA ALA A 298 -2.67 147.87 112.16
C ALA A 298 -3.73 147.24 111.20
N GLY A 299 -4.57 146.34 111.75
CA GLY A 299 -6.05 146.52 111.69
C GLY A 299 -7.01 145.43 111.13
N ASN A 300 -7.68 144.67 112.03
CA ASN A 300 -9.05 144.10 111.91
C ASN A 300 -9.39 142.94 110.92
N SER A 301 -10.52 142.26 111.21
CA SER A 301 -11.24 141.20 110.42
C SER A 301 -10.53 139.86 110.13
N ALA A 302 -10.94 138.78 110.82
CA ALA A 302 -10.47 137.39 110.56
C ALA A 302 -11.39 136.28 111.16
N LEU A 303 -12.68 136.26 110.82
CA LEU A 303 -13.61 135.19 111.29
C LEU A 303 -14.48 134.52 110.22
N GLU A 304 -14.51 135.04 108.99
CA GLU A 304 -15.30 134.47 107.88
C GLU A 304 -14.49 133.50 107.01
N ALA A 305 -13.14 133.61 107.00
CA ALA A 305 -12.26 132.83 106.14
C ALA A 305 -12.20 131.31 106.44
N ARG A 306 -12.68 130.85 107.61
CA ARG A 306 -12.61 129.44 108.03
C ARG A 306 -13.73 128.54 107.48
N LEU A 307 -14.62 129.06 106.63
CA LEU A 307 -15.74 128.29 106.08
C LEU A 307 -15.46 127.72 104.68
N ASP A 308 -14.71 128.44 103.83
CA ASP A 308 -14.44 128.03 102.44
C ASP A 308 -13.41 126.89 102.33
N GLU A 309 -12.46 126.82 103.28
CA GLU A 309 -11.42 125.78 103.32
C GLU A 309 -12.05 124.38 103.49
N ALA A 310 -13.03 124.26 104.39
CA ALA A 310 -13.79 123.02 104.60
C ALA A 310 -14.67 122.61 103.41
N LEU A 311 -15.13 123.57 102.59
CA LEU A 311 -15.90 123.31 101.37
C LEU A 311 -15.03 122.95 100.16
N THR A 312 -13.70 123.07 100.29
CA THR A 312 -12.75 122.71 99.23
C THR A 312 -12.37 121.24 99.34
N ALA A 313 -11.99 120.77 100.53
CA ALA A 313 -11.62 119.37 100.78
C ALA A 313 -12.74 118.35 100.42
N LEU A 314 -14.01 118.75 100.57
CA LEU A 314 -15.14 117.88 100.22
C LEU A 314 -15.21 117.55 98.72
N ARG A 315 -14.77 118.47 97.84
CA ARG A 315 -14.81 118.28 96.38
C ARG A 315 -13.70 117.37 95.87
N GLU A 316 -12.56 117.32 96.55
CA GLU A 316 -11.46 116.42 96.19
C GLU A 316 -11.81 114.96 96.53
N ALA A 317 -12.51 114.73 97.64
CA ALA A 317 -13.06 113.41 97.98
C ALA A 317 -14.11 112.92 96.96
N GLU A 318 -14.98 113.81 96.46
CA GLU A 318 -15.92 113.47 95.38
C GLU A 318 -15.20 113.11 94.06
N GLY A 319 -14.06 113.73 93.77
CA GLY A 319 -13.23 113.41 92.61
C GLY A 319 -12.60 112.02 92.66
N GLN A 320 -12.06 111.61 93.82
CA GLN A 320 -11.43 110.29 94.00
C GLN A 320 -12.41 109.13 93.81
N VAL A 321 -13.69 109.31 94.21
CA VAL A 321 -14.74 108.30 93.99
C VAL A 321 -15.06 108.14 92.49
N ALA A 322 -15.00 109.22 91.71
CA ALA A 322 -15.25 109.17 90.27
C ALA A 322 -14.16 108.41 89.50
N ASP A 323 -12.88 108.63 89.80
CA ASP A 323 -11.78 107.89 89.18
C ASP A 323 -11.78 106.40 89.56
N MET A 324 -12.13 106.06 90.80
CA MET A 324 -12.27 104.66 91.24
C MET A 324 -13.43 103.92 90.54
N GLN A 325 -14.51 104.62 90.19
CA GLN A 325 -15.57 104.06 89.34
C GLN A 325 -15.12 103.94 87.87
N ALA A 326 -14.28 104.86 87.39
CA ALA A 326 -13.75 104.85 86.03
C ALA A 326 -12.70 103.75 85.79
N THR A 327 -11.93 103.34 86.80
CA THR A 327 -11.06 102.16 86.74
C THR A 327 -11.87 100.87 86.77
N GLN A 328 -12.79 100.72 87.74
CA GLN A 328 -13.63 99.52 87.86
C GLN A 328 -14.43 99.21 86.58
N ALA A 329 -14.92 100.24 85.88
CA ALA A 329 -15.60 100.09 84.60
C ALA A 329 -14.68 99.67 83.43
N ARG A 330 -13.38 99.99 83.48
CA ARG A 330 -12.38 99.51 82.51
C ARG A 330 -12.02 98.05 82.76
N ASP A 331 -11.93 97.65 84.02
CA ASP A 331 -11.59 96.28 84.40
C ASP A 331 -12.72 95.29 84.08
N GLU A 332 -13.99 95.67 84.29
CA GLU A 332 -15.14 94.89 83.78
C GLU A 332 -15.12 94.75 82.24
N ALA A 333 -14.75 95.81 81.51
CA ALA A 333 -14.66 95.78 80.06
C ALA A 333 -13.51 94.87 79.57
N ALA A 334 -12.36 94.90 80.26
CA ALA A 334 -11.22 94.02 79.99
C ALA A 334 -11.57 92.54 80.25
N LEU A 335 -12.21 92.24 81.39
CA LEU A 335 -12.67 90.89 81.74
C LEU A 335 -13.68 90.34 80.73
N ARG A 336 -14.64 91.17 80.27
CA ARG A 336 -15.57 90.76 79.20
C ARG A 336 -14.85 90.47 77.89
N ALA A 337 -13.88 91.29 77.49
CA ALA A 337 -13.11 91.09 76.26
C ALA A 337 -12.19 89.84 76.32
N GLU A 338 -11.64 89.48 77.49
CA GLU A 338 -10.87 88.24 77.64
C GLU A 338 -11.80 87.00 77.71
N LEU A 339 -13.00 87.12 78.30
CA LEU A 339 -14.02 86.07 78.30
C LEU A 339 -14.57 85.77 76.89
N GLU A 340 -14.87 86.81 76.09
CA GLU A 340 -15.30 86.64 74.69
C GLU A 340 -14.21 85.96 73.85
N ARG A 341 -12.93 86.31 74.05
CA ARG A 341 -11.80 85.64 73.41
C ARG A 341 -11.68 84.17 73.83
N ALA A 342 -11.86 83.86 75.11
CA ALA A 342 -11.83 82.49 75.60
C ALA A 342 -12.99 81.64 75.02
N LEU A 343 -14.19 82.20 74.93
CA LEU A 343 -15.34 81.56 74.29
C LEU A 343 -15.12 81.33 72.78
N ALA A 344 -14.60 82.33 72.07
CA ALA A 344 -14.26 82.19 70.64
C ALA A 344 -13.16 81.15 70.41
N ALA A 345 -12.15 81.09 71.27
CA ALA A 345 -11.08 80.08 71.22
C ALA A 345 -11.62 78.67 71.48
N LYS A 346 -12.52 78.50 72.45
CA LYS A 346 -13.20 77.22 72.72
C LYS A 346 -14.05 76.78 71.52
N LEU A 347 -14.88 77.67 70.96
CA LEU A 347 -15.72 77.34 69.82
C LEU A 347 -14.90 76.93 68.59
N ALA A 348 -13.76 77.60 68.37
CA ALA A 348 -12.79 77.28 67.32
C ALA A 348 -11.93 76.02 67.60
N ALA A 349 -11.97 75.47 68.82
CA ALA A 349 -11.42 74.16 69.14
C ALA A 349 -12.48 73.05 68.93
N GLU A 350 -13.73 73.30 69.30
CA GLU A 350 -14.85 72.38 69.08
C GLU A 350 -15.13 72.17 67.59
N THR A 351 -15.09 73.21 66.74
CA THR A 351 -15.20 73.02 65.28
C THR A 351 -14.03 72.24 64.70
N ARG A 352 -12.78 72.50 65.11
CA ARG A 352 -11.61 71.71 64.66
C ARG A 352 -11.68 70.24 65.09
N ALA A 353 -12.25 69.96 66.26
CA ALA A 353 -12.48 68.59 66.70
C ALA A 353 -13.50 67.88 65.79
N GLN A 354 -14.60 68.55 65.44
CA GLN A 354 -15.61 68.00 64.49
C GLN A 354 -15.06 67.86 63.07
N GLU A 355 -14.23 68.80 62.60
CA GLU A 355 -13.51 68.69 61.32
C GLU A 355 -12.55 67.48 61.32
N ALA A 356 -11.85 67.23 62.44
CA ALA A 356 -10.97 66.08 62.59
C ALA A 356 -11.73 64.74 62.69
N GLU A 357 -12.85 64.67 63.40
CA GLU A 357 -13.72 63.48 63.42
C GLU A 357 -14.30 63.19 62.02
N GLY A 358 -14.72 64.23 61.29
CA GLY A 358 -15.19 64.10 59.91
C GLY A 358 -14.11 63.59 58.94
N ALA A 359 -12.89 64.10 59.06
CA ALA A 359 -11.74 63.63 58.28
C ALA A 359 -11.37 62.17 58.62
N LEU A 360 -11.38 61.79 59.90
CA LEU A 360 -11.13 60.42 60.35
C LEU A 360 -12.17 59.45 59.79
N ALA A 361 -13.46 59.79 59.87
CA ALA A 361 -14.55 58.98 59.31
C ALA A 361 -14.41 58.79 57.79
N GLN A 362 -14.05 59.86 57.05
CA GLN A 362 -13.77 59.76 55.61
C GLN A 362 -12.57 58.85 55.31
N THR A 363 -11.50 58.90 56.11
CA THR A 363 -10.36 58.00 55.92
C THR A 363 -10.65 56.54 56.29
N GLU A 364 -11.52 56.26 57.27
CA GLU A 364 -12.02 54.89 57.49
C GLU A 364 -12.86 54.39 56.30
N GLU A 365 -13.72 55.25 55.73
CA GLU A 365 -14.58 54.89 54.59
C GLU A 365 -13.75 54.65 53.31
N GLU A 366 -12.74 55.49 53.01
CA GLU A 366 -11.77 55.24 51.93
C GLU A 366 -10.96 53.95 52.14
N VAL A 367 -10.52 53.68 53.37
CA VAL A 367 -9.74 52.46 53.69
C VAL A 367 -10.61 51.21 53.57
N GLN A 368 -11.89 51.27 53.97
CA GLN A 368 -12.83 50.17 53.76
C GLN A 368 -13.16 49.96 52.29
N GLN A 369 -13.34 51.02 51.49
CA GLN A 369 -13.49 50.90 50.03
C GLN A 369 -12.26 50.25 49.40
N ARG A 370 -11.05 50.76 49.67
CA ARG A 370 -9.81 50.18 49.13
C ARG A 370 -9.56 48.74 49.56
N LEU A 371 -9.96 48.37 50.78
CA LEU A 371 -9.89 46.97 51.24
C LEU A 371 -10.89 46.07 50.49
N ALA A 372 -12.10 46.56 50.24
CA ALA A 372 -13.12 45.85 49.46
C ALA A 372 -12.71 45.71 47.98
N GLU A 373 -12.14 46.75 47.37
CA GLU A 373 -11.56 46.71 46.02
C GLU A 373 -10.39 45.71 45.94
N ALA A 374 -9.47 45.73 46.90
CA ALA A 374 -8.35 44.79 46.94
C ALA A 374 -8.81 43.32 47.14
N LEU A 375 -9.85 43.09 47.95
CA LEU A 375 -10.46 41.76 48.11
C LEU A 375 -11.21 41.31 46.85
N ALA A 376 -11.91 42.21 46.17
CA ALA A 376 -12.58 41.93 44.90
C ALA A 376 -11.57 41.61 43.79
N ALA A 377 -10.49 42.38 43.68
CA ALA A 377 -9.40 42.13 42.74
C ALA A 377 -8.68 40.80 43.03
N LYS A 378 -8.46 40.47 44.31
CA LYS A 378 -7.91 39.16 44.71
C LYS A 378 -8.83 38.00 44.29
N LEU A 379 -10.13 38.11 44.57
CA LEU A 379 -11.11 37.09 44.21
C LEU A 379 -11.25 36.91 42.69
N ALA A 380 -11.21 38.02 41.94
CA ALA A 380 -11.20 37.98 40.48
C ALA A 380 -9.94 37.27 39.95
N ALA A 381 -8.76 37.62 40.45
CA ALA A 381 -7.50 36.97 40.06
C ALA A 381 -7.47 35.48 40.43
N GLU A 382 -8.02 35.09 41.58
CA GLU A 382 -8.17 33.67 41.97
C GLU A 382 -9.10 32.94 40.98
N GLN A 383 -10.25 33.51 40.63
CA GLN A 383 -11.16 32.95 39.61
C GLN A 383 -10.54 32.88 38.20
N GLU A 384 -9.74 33.87 37.79
CA GLU A 384 -8.97 33.81 36.54
C GLU A 384 -7.95 32.69 36.57
N THR A 385 -7.22 32.48 37.68
CA THR A 385 -6.27 31.35 37.76
C THR A 385 -6.96 29.99 37.78
N GLU A 386 -8.13 29.87 38.43
CA GLU A 386 -8.90 28.62 38.49
C GLU A 386 -9.53 28.27 37.12
N THR A 387 -10.05 29.28 36.40
CA THR A 387 -10.55 29.11 35.03
C THR A 387 -9.43 28.87 34.02
N ALA A 388 -8.26 29.49 34.17
CA ALA A 388 -7.07 29.22 33.35
C ALA A 388 -6.52 27.80 33.58
N LEU A 389 -6.52 27.31 34.83
CA LEU A 389 -6.19 25.91 35.15
C LEU A 389 -7.17 24.94 34.48
N SER A 390 -8.48 25.18 34.62
CA SER A 390 -9.53 24.40 33.94
C SER A 390 -9.34 24.38 32.41
N ALA A 391 -9.06 25.52 31.78
CA ALA A 391 -8.78 25.61 30.35
C ALA A 391 -7.47 24.89 29.94
N ALA A 392 -6.44 24.91 30.80
CA ALA A 392 -5.20 24.17 30.59
C ALA A 392 -5.40 22.65 30.71
N GLU A 393 -6.19 22.19 31.68
CA GLU A 393 -6.57 20.77 31.82
C GLU A 393 -7.39 20.29 30.62
N GLN A 394 -8.35 21.08 30.14
CA GLN A 394 -9.11 20.77 28.93
C GLN A 394 -8.21 20.71 27.68
N ARG A 395 -7.29 21.68 27.50
CA ARG A 395 -6.27 21.63 26.42
C ARG A 395 -5.35 20.41 26.55
N ALA A 396 -4.95 20.03 27.75
CA ALA A 396 -4.12 18.85 28.00
C ALA A 396 -4.88 17.54 27.69
N ALA A 397 -6.16 17.45 28.04
CA ALA A 397 -7.02 16.31 27.71
C ALA A 397 -7.21 16.17 26.19
N LEU A 398 -7.50 17.28 25.48
CA LEU A 398 -7.60 17.31 24.02
C LEU A 398 -6.29 16.93 23.33
N LEU A 399 -5.14 17.42 23.83
CA LEU A 399 -3.81 17.00 23.34
C LEU A 399 -3.54 15.51 23.61
N ALA A 400 -3.98 14.97 24.74
CA ALA A 400 -3.85 13.55 25.07
C ALA A 400 -4.84 12.64 24.31
N GLN A 401 -5.91 13.20 23.74
CA GLN A 401 -6.80 12.53 22.79
C GLN A 401 -6.19 12.56 21.38
N ALA A 402 -5.85 13.74 20.86
CA ALA A 402 -5.27 13.91 19.53
C ALA A 402 -3.95 13.13 19.35
N ARG A 403 -3.14 12.98 20.41
CA ARG A 403 -1.94 12.12 20.41
C ARG A 403 -2.25 10.63 20.32
N ARG A 404 -3.39 10.17 20.83
CA ARG A 404 -3.85 8.77 20.69
C ARG A 404 -4.40 8.54 19.29
N GLU A 405 -5.30 9.41 18.82
CA GLU A 405 -5.84 9.34 17.46
C GLU A 405 -4.74 9.38 16.39
N LEU A 406 -3.68 10.20 16.59
CA LEU A 406 -2.50 10.21 15.72
C LEU A 406 -1.68 8.91 15.79
N ALA A 407 -1.54 8.30 16.96
CA ALA A 407 -0.83 7.03 17.13
C ALA A 407 -1.60 5.86 16.48
N ASP A 408 -2.91 5.79 16.70
CA ASP A 408 -3.81 4.79 16.11
C ASP A 408 -3.82 4.92 14.57
N ALA A 409 -3.83 6.15 14.05
CA ALA A 409 -3.71 6.43 12.61
C ALA A 409 -2.32 6.06 12.04
N GLN A 410 -1.24 6.30 12.78
CA GLN A 410 0.11 5.88 12.40
C GLN A 410 0.24 4.36 12.37
N GLU A 411 -0.26 3.64 13.38
CA GLU A 411 -0.25 2.18 13.40
C GLU A 411 -1.05 1.61 12.22
N THR A 412 -2.27 2.12 12.00
CA THR A 412 -3.11 1.76 10.84
C THR A 412 -2.40 2.03 9.51
N SER A 413 -1.68 3.15 9.38
CA SER A 413 -0.89 3.47 8.18
C SER A 413 0.27 2.49 7.98
N THR A 414 1.02 2.13 9.04
CA THR A 414 2.10 1.13 8.93
C THR A 414 1.57 -0.26 8.61
N GLU A 415 0.39 -0.64 9.11
CA GLU A 415 -0.25 -1.91 8.79
C GLU A 415 -0.74 -1.95 7.33
N ALA A 416 -1.31 -0.87 6.82
CA ALA A 416 -1.64 -0.73 5.40
C ALA A 416 -0.39 -0.80 4.51
N GLN A 417 0.73 -0.19 4.93
CA GLN A 417 2.02 -0.30 4.20
C GLN A 417 2.57 -1.74 4.21
N ARG A 418 2.46 -2.48 5.33
CA ARG A 418 2.82 -3.91 5.40
C ARG A 418 1.96 -4.74 4.44
N GLN A 419 0.64 -4.50 4.41
CA GLN A 419 -0.28 -5.17 3.50
C GLN A 419 0.04 -4.86 2.03
N GLN A 420 0.32 -3.59 1.68
CA GLN A 420 0.73 -3.20 0.34
C GLN A 420 2.07 -3.86 -0.07
N ALA A 421 3.05 -3.93 0.84
CA ALA A 421 4.31 -4.63 0.59
C ALA A 421 4.10 -6.13 0.36
N LEU A 422 3.21 -6.77 1.12
CA LEU A 422 2.83 -8.17 0.96
C LEU A 422 2.11 -8.43 -0.38
N LEU A 423 1.15 -7.58 -0.77
CA LEU A 423 0.51 -7.67 -2.10
C LEU A 423 1.53 -7.48 -3.23
N ASN A 424 2.46 -6.52 -3.10
CA ASN A 424 3.52 -6.33 -4.10
C ASN A 424 4.43 -7.56 -4.23
N GLN A 425 4.75 -8.26 -3.12
CA GLN A 425 5.47 -9.53 -3.15
C GLN A 425 4.66 -10.64 -3.82
N GLN A 426 3.35 -10.73 -3.55
CA GLN A 426 2.46 -11.71 -4.19
C GLN A 426 2.33 -11.46 -5.70
N VAL A 427 2.16 -10.20 -6.13
CA VAL A 427 2.12 -9.80 -7.54
C VAL A 427 3.46 -10.07 -8.24
N ALA A 428 4.60 -9.90 -7.56
CA ALA A 428 5.90 -10.29 -8.10
C ALA A 428 6.01 -11.81 -8.27
N ALA A 429 5.61 -12.61 -7.28
CA ALA A 429 5.61 -14.06 -7.37
C ALA A 429 4.68 -14.59 -8.48
N LEU A 430 3.47 -14.04 -8.61
CA LEU A 430 2.54 -14.36 -9.70
C LEU A 430 3.10 -14.00 -11.08
N ARG A 431 3.85 -12.89 -11.21
CA ARG A 431 4.55 -12.54 -12.45
C ARG A 431 5.67 -13.52 -12.79
N THR A 432 6.42 -14.01 -11.80
CA THR A 432 7.41 -15.07 -12.00
C THR A 432 6.75 -16.37 -12.45
N GLN A 433 5.68 -16.80 -11.77
CA GLN A 433 4.93 -18.01 -12.15
C GLN A 433 4.32 -17.91 -13.55
N LEU A 434 3.77 -16.75 -13.94
CA LEU A 434 3.29 -16.53 -15.32
C LEU A 434 4.44 -16.54 -16.35
N GLY A 435 5.64 -16.10 -15.97
CA GLY A 435 6.85 -16.23 -16.79
C GLY A 435 7.31 -17.69 -16.96
N GLU A 436 7.27 -18.47 -15.88
CA GLU A 436 7.59 -19.91 -15.89
C GLU A 436 6.58 -20.72 -16.72
N LEU A 437 5.28 -20.46 -16.54
CA LEU A 437 4.21 -21.06 -17.36
C LEU A 437 4.34 -20.68 -18.84
N ARG A 438 4.74 -19.44 -19.14
CA ARG A 438 4.99 -19.00 -20.52
C ARG A 438 6.21 -19.70 -21.12
N ALA A 439 7.34 -19.75 -20.41
CA ALA A 439 8.54 -20.44 -20.90
C ALA A 439 8.29 -21.95 -21.11
N LEU A 440 7.42 -22.56 -20.31
CA LEU A 440 6.97 -23.94 -20.50
C LEU A 440 6.06 -24.09 -21.73
N LEU A 441 5.14 -23.15 -21.96
CA LEU A 441 4.32 -23.12 -23.19
C LEU A 441 5.18 -22.94 -24.44
N ASP A 442 6.14 -22.01 -24.42
CA ASP A 442 7.07 -21.75 -25.52
C ASP A 442 7.91 -23.03 -25.83
N ASP A 443 8.39 -23.77 -24.80
CA ASP A 443 9.06 -25.09 -24.94
C ASP A 443 8.13 -26.20 -25.47
N TYR A 444 6.83 -26.17 -25.16
CA TYR A 444 5.84 -27.08 -25.76
C TYR A 444 5.55 -26.73 -27.23
N GLU A 445 5.47 -25.45 -27.60
CA GLU A 445 5.30 -25.03 -29.00
C GLU A 445 6.52 -25.40 -29.86
N ASP A 446 7.74 -25.16 -29.38
CA ASP A 446 8.98 -25.57 -30.05
C ASP A 446 9.05 -27.10 -30.25
N ARG A 447 8.60 -27.88 -29.25
CA ARG A 447 8.54 -29.35 -29.35
C ARG A 447 7.47 -29.83 -30.32
N ASP A 448 6.29 -29.21 -30.36
CA ASP A 448 5.25 -29.56 -31.33
C ASP A 448 5.68 -29.18 -32.76
N ALA A 449 6.34 -28.03 -32.94
CA ALA A 449 6.96 -27.66 -34.21
C ALA A 449 8.02 -28.67 -34.67
N ALA A 450 8.92 -29.08 -33.77
CA ALA A 450 9.92 -30.12 -34.05
C ALA A 450 9.27 -31.48 -34.37
N ALA A 451 8.23 -31.87 -33.63
CA ALA A 451 7.49 -33.10 -33.87
C ALA A 451 6.75 -33.08 -35.22
N ARG A 452 6.16 -31.95 -35.63
CA ARG A 452 5.54 -31.77 -36.96
C ARG A 452 6.57 -31.92 -38.08
N VAL A 453 7.74 -31.28 -37.96
CA VAL A 453 8.85 -31.44 -38.92
C VAL A 453 9.33 -32.89 -38.98
N GLN A 454 9.40 -33.58 -37.85
CA GLN A 454 9.75 -35.00 -37.81
C GLN A 454 8.67 -35.88 -38.47
N ILE A 455 7.38 -35.59 -38.27
CA ILE A 455 6.26 -36.28 -38.94
C ILE A 455 6.26 -36.02 -40.45
N GLU A 456 6.52 -34.80 -40.90
CA GLU A 456 6.65 -34.48 -42.32
C GLU A 456 7.85 -35.19 -42.96
N THR A 457 8.99 -35.22 -42.26
CA THR A 457 10.20 -35.96 -42.69
C THR A 457 9.91 -37.46 -42.78
N LEU A 458 9.30 -38.07 -41.75
CA LEU A 458 8.89 -39.47 -41.74
C LEU A 458 7.85 -39.78 -42.83
N GLY A 459 6.94 -38.86 -43.12
CA GLY A 459 5.98 -38.98 -44.22
C GLY A 459 6.67 -38.94 -45.59
N SER A 460 7.66 -38.07 -45.76
CA SER A 460 8.50 -38.00 -46.97
C SER A 460 9.32 -39.28 -47.16
N ASP A 461 10.00 -39.75 -46.11
CA ASP A 461 10.80 -40.99 -46.11
C ASP A 461 9.93 -42.23 -46.36
N LEU A 462 8.73 -42.29 -45.77
CA LEU A 462 7.75 -43.36 -46.01
C LEU A 462 7.24 -43.33 -47.45
N ASN A 463 6.91 -42.15 -47.99
CA ASN A 463 6.52 -42.01 -49.40
C ASN A 463 7.67 -42.42 -50.34
N ALA A 464 8.91 -42.06 -50.03
CA ALA A 464 10.09 -42.49 -50.77
C ALA A 464 10.37 -43.99 -50.62
N ALA A 465 10.10 -44.60 -49.46
CA ALA A 465 10.20 -46.04 -49.24
C ALA A 465 9.12 -46.82 -50.02
N LEU A 466 7.87 -46.35 -49.99
CA LEU A 466 6.77 -46.90 -50.77
C LEU A 466 7.03 -46.77 -52.28
N ALA A 467 7.56 -45.62 -52.73
CA ALA A 467 7.96 -45.43 -54.13
C ALA A 467 9.09 -46.38 -54.56
N ARG A 468 10.08 -46.64 -53.68
CA ARG A 468 11.15 -47.62 -53.90
C ARG A 468 10.60 -49.05 -53.96
N ALA A 469 9.81 -49.48 -52.98
CA ALA A 469 9.18 -50.79 -52.96
C ALA A 469 8.29 -51.03 -54.20
N ALA A 470 7.46 -50.05 -54.57
CA ALA A 470 6.65 -50.12 -55.78
C ALA A 470 7.46 -50.09 -57.08
N ALA A 471 8.69 -49.56 -57.08
CA ALA A 471 9.60 -49.65 -58.23
C ALA A 471 10.31 -51.01 -58.30
N GLU A 472 10.74 -51.55 -57.16
CA GLU A 472 11.32 -52.90 -57.04
C GLU A 472 10.31 -53.97 -57.45
N GLU A 473 9.05 -53.88 -56.99
CA GLU A 473 7.99 -54.81 -57.38
C GLU A 473 7.68 -54.74 -58.89
N ARG A 474 7.59 -53.53 -59.47
CA ARG A 474 7.45 -53.37 -60.93
C ARG A 474 8.62 -54.00 -61.69
N ARG A 475 9.85 -53.78 -61.23
CA ARG A 475 11.06 -54.34 -61.85
C ARG A 475 11.10 -55.87 -61.74
N ARG A 476 10.64 -56.42 -60.62
CA ARG A 476 10.50 -57.87 -60.43
C ARG A 476 9.49 -58.47 -61.42
N ARG A 477 8.29 -57.91 -61.52
CA ARG A 477 7.26 -58.37 -62.47
C ARG A 477 7.75 -58.30 -63.93
N GLN A 478 8.53 -57.28 -64.30
CA GLN A 478 9.14 -57.17 -65.63
C GLN A 478 10.12 -58.32 -65.93
N LEU A 479 11.00 -58.67 -64.98
CA LEU A 479 11.92 -59.79 -65.12
C LEU A 479 11.19 -61.14 -65.22
N GLU A 480 10.14 -61.33 -64.43
CA GLU A 480 9.27 -62.52 -64.47
C GLU A 480 8.51 -62.64 -65.82
N GLU A 481 8.13 -61.52 -66.46
CA GLU A 481 7.56 -61.53 -67.82
C GLU A 481 8.60 -61.80 -68.92
N GLU A 482 9.82 -61.28 -68.79
CA GLU A 482 10.92 -61.52 -69.73
C GLU A 482 11.39 -62.99 -69.70
N GLU A 483 11.52 -63.58 -68.51
CA GLU A 483 11.83 -65.00 -68.33
C GLU A 483 10.76 -65.88 -68.99
N ARG A 484 9.48 -65.63 -68.72
CA ARG A 484 8.38 -66.46 -69.24
C ARG A 484 8.35 -66.47 -70.76
N ARG A 485 8.56 -65.32 -71.41
CA ARG A 485 8.64 -65.22 -72.89
C ARG A 485 9.80 -66.03 -73.48
N ARG A 486 10.94 -66.10 -72.80
CA ARG A 486 12.08 -66.93 -73.22
C ARG A 486 11.73 -68.41 -73.18
N LEU A 487 11.14 -68.88 -72.08
CA LEU A 487 10.73 -70.28 -71.89
C LEU A 487 9.59 -70.70 -72.84
N GLU A 488 8.69 -69.77 -73.20
CA GLU A 488 7.64 -69.98 -74.22
C GLU A 488 8.25 -70.17 -75.62
N ALA A 489 9.28 -69.39 -75.99
CA ALA A 489 9.96 -69.51 -77.29
C ALA A 489 10.77 -70.81 -77.44
N GLU A 490 11.52 -71.19 -76.42
CA GLU A 490 12.38 -72.39 -76.41
C GLU A 490 11.57 -73.69 -76.65
N LYS A 491 10.37 -73.78 -76.07
CA LYS A 491 9.43 -74.89 -76.32
C LYS A 491 8.89 -74.92 -77.75
N ALA A 492 8.62 -73.75 -78.34
CA ALA A 492 8.04 -73.65 -79.68
C ALA A 492 9.00 -74.09 -80.79
N ASP A 493 10.32 -73.91 -80.60
CA ASP A 493 11.33 -74.41 -81.52
C ASP A 493 11.52 -75.94 -81.39
N LEU A 494 11.50 -76.50 -80.17
CA LEU A 494 11.59 -77.94 -79.93
C LEU A 494 10.49 -78.75 -80.65
N GLU A 495 9.24 -78.27 -80.59
CA GLU A 495 8.13 -78.93 -81.30
C GLU A 495 8.25 -78.89 -82.83
N ARG A 496 8.93 -77.86 -83.35
CA ARG A 496 9.19 -77.70 -84.79
C ARG A 496 10.20 -78.73 -85.29
N TYR A 497 11.36 -78.83 -84.63
CA TYR A 497 12.38 -79.82 -84.98
C TYR A 497 11.86 -81.26 -84.89
N ARG A 498 11.09 -81.59 -83.84
CA ARG A 498 10.41 -82.90 -83.71
C ARG A 498 9.56 -83.22 -84.95
N SER A 499 8.84 -82.23 -85.47
CA SER A 499 7.92 -82.41 -86.61
C SER A 499 8.66 -82.64 -87.93
N GLU A 500 9.75 -81.92 -88.19
CA GLU A 500 10.56 -82.09 -89.40
C GLU A 500 11.38 -83.40 -89.38
N PHE A 501 11.88 -83.81 -88.20
CA PHE A 501 12.58 -85.07 -87.99
C PHE A 501 11.71 -86.28 -88.36
N PHE A 502 10.50 -86.38 -87.76
CA PHE A 502 9.59 -87.50 -88.01
C PHE A 502 8.99 -87.50 -89.42
N GLY A 503 8.96 -86.35 -90.11
CA GLY A 503 8.61 -86.29 -91.53
C GLY A 503 9.62 -87.08 -92.39
N ARG A 504 10.91 -86.72 -92.29
CA ARG A 504 12.00 -87.37 -93.04
C ARG A 504 12.15 -88.85 -92.69
N LEU A 505 12.01 -89.20 -91.41
CA LEU A 505 12.16 -90.59 -90.95
C LEU A 505 11.00 -91.51 -91.40
N ARG A 506 9.78 -90.96 -91.58
CA ARG A 506 8.62 -91.70 -92.09
C ARG A 506 8.72 -92.00 -93.59
N GLU A 507 9.29 -91.08 -94.38
CA GLU A 507 9.41 -91.21 -95.84
C GLU A 507 10.31 -92.39 -96.26
N ILE A 508 11.34 -92.68 -95.48
CA ILE A 508 12.31 -93.76 -95.77
C ILE A 508 11.79 -95.13 -95.30
N LEU A 509 11.22 -95.22 -94.09
CA LEU A 509 10.83 -96.50 -93.46
C LEU A 509 9.43 -97.00 -93.84
N GLY A 510 8.57 -96.16 -94.43
CA GLY A 510 7.18 -96.52 -94.75
C GLY A 510 6.98 -97.59 -95.82
N ASN A 511 8.05 -98.06 -96.49
CA ASN A 511 8.01 -99.00 -97.62
C ASN A 511 8.61 -100.39 -97.30
N GLN A 512 8.86 -100.73 -96.03
CA GLN A 512 9.43 -102.02 -95.63
C GLN A 512 8.40 -102.96 -94.99
N GLU A 513 8.50 -104.26 -95.30
CA GLU A 513 7.53 -105.28 -94.91
C GLU A 513 7.84 -105.81 -93.50
N GLY A 514 6.99 -105.47 -92.51
CA GLY A 514 7.14 -105.90 -91.11
C GLY A 514 7.33 -104.76 -90.10
N VAL A 515 7.62 -103.54 -90.56
CA VAL A 515 7.73 -102.34 -89.73
C VAL A 515 6.38 -101.61 -89.66
N ARG A 516 5.98 -101.12 -88.49
CA ARG A 516 4.80 -100.24 -88.34
C ARG A 516 5.16 -98.95 -87.62
N ILE A 517 4.69 -97.83 -88.14
CA ILE A 517 4.91 -96.49 -87.56
C ILE A 517 3.64 -96.06 -86.82
N GLU A 518 3.68 -96.02 -85.49
CA GLU A 518 2.53 -95.64 -84.65
C GLU A 518 2.79 -94.29 -83.96
N GLY A 519 2.54 -93.21 -84.71
CA GLY A 519 2.76 -91.84 -84.24
C GLY A 519 4.23 -91.41 -84.28
N ASP A 520 4.90 -91.51 -83.13
CA ASP A 520 6.29 -91.08 -82.88
C ASP A 520 7.24 -92.25 -82.52
N ARG A 521 6.82 -93.49 -82.78
CA ARG A 521 7.60 -94.71 -82.53
C ARG A 521 7.58 -95.68 -83.71
N PHE A 522 8.64 -96.48 -83.81
CA PHE A 522 8.82 -97.55 -84.79
C PHE A 522 8.61 -98.90 -84.11
N VAL A 523 7.57 -99.61 -84.50
CA VAL A 523 7.17 -100.89 -83.92
C VAL A 523 7.63 -102.03 -84.81
N PHE A 524 8.43 -102.93 -84.24
CA PHE A 524 8.96 -104.13 -84.88
C PHE A 524 8.37 -105.38 -84.22
N SER A 525 7.88 -106.33 -85.01
CA SER A 525 7.50 -107.65 -84.47
C SER A 525 8.72 -108.36 -83.89
N SER A 526 8.58 -108.95 -82.70
CA SER A 526 9.65 -109.76 -82.10
C SER A 526 10.03 -110.97 -82.96
N GLU A 527 9.14 -111.43 -83.84
CA GLU A 527 9.36 -112.59 -84.72
C GLU A 527 10.22 -112.26 -85.93
N VAL A 528 10.38 -110.98 -86.26
CA VAL A 528 11.36 -110.50 -87.25
C VAL A 528 12.71 -110.31 -86.57
N LEU A 529 12.72 -109.75 -85.35
CA LEU A 529 13.95 -109.39 -84.64
C LEU A 529 14.65 -110.57 -83.94
N PHE A 530 13.92 -111.56 -83.40
CA PHE A 530 14.48 -112.61 -82.55
C PHE A 530 13.90 -113.99 -82.87
N ASP A 531 14.70 -115.04 -82.68
CA ASP A 531 14.21 -116.41 -82.70
C ASP A 531 13.20 -116.71 -81.58
N ALA A 532 12.36 -117.72 -81.81
CA ALA A 532 11.26 -118.08 -80.92
C ALA A 532 11.74 -118.48 -79.50
N GLY A 533 11.55 -117.59 -78.53
CA GLY A 533 11.99 -117.74 -77.14
C GLY A 533 13.40 -117.24 -76.85
N SER A 534 14.12 -116.70 -77.83
CA SER A 534 15.43 -116.07 -77.63
C SER A 534 15.31 -114.57 -77.36
N ALA A 535 16.39 -113.98 -76.83
CA ALA A 535 16.65 -112.55 -76.82
C ALA A 535 17.86 -112.15 -77.69
N ASP A 536 18.52 -113.11 -78.33
CA ASP A 536 19.57 -112.87 -79.32
C ASP A 536 18.93 -112.45 -80.65
N LEU A 537 19.49 -111.43 -81.31
CA LEU A 537 18.98 -110.95 -82.59
C LEU A 537 19.18 -111.99 -83.69
N SER A 538 18.17 -112.12 -84.56
CA SER A 538 18.31 -112.88 -85.80
C SER A 538 19.17 -112.09 -86.81
N PRO A 539 19.85 -112.75 -87.76
CA PRO A 539 20.57 -112.07 -88.84
C PRO A 539 19.69 -111.18 -89.73
N ASP A 540 18.36 -111.32 -89.64
CA ASP A 540 17.37 -110.50 -90.32
C ASP A 540 17.01 -109.27 -89.47
N GLY A 541 16.81 -109.46 -88.16
CA GLY A 541 16.62 -108.39 -87.18
C GLY A 541 17.81 -107.44 -87.09
N GLU A 542 19.03 -107.97 -87.19
CA GLU A 542 20.26 -107.19 -87.33
C GLU A 542 20.19 -106.19 -88.51
N ARG A 543 19.66 -106.61 -89.67
CA ARG A 543 19.53 -105.73 -90.84
C ARG A 543 18.46 -104.65 -90.65
N GLU A 544 17.35 -104.98 -90.00
CA GLU A 544 16.29 -104.01 -89.70
C GLU A 544 16.77 -102.93 -88.72
N ILE A 545 17.46 -103.32 -87.64
CA ILE A 545 18.05 -102.35 -86.70
C ILE A 545 19.18 -101.55 -87.36
N ALA A 546 19.96 -102.14 -88.28
CA ALA A 546 20.97 -101.43 -89.06
C ALA A 546 20.36 -100.37 -89.99
N ASN A 547 19.21 -100.63 -90.62
CA ASN A 547 18.46 -99.65 -91.42
C ASN A 547 18.11 -98.42 -90.57
N VAL A 548 17.51 -98.63 -89.39
CA VAL A 548 17.12 -97.54 -88.47
C VAL A 548 18.34 -96.74 -88.01
N ALA A 549 19.40 -97.42 -87.55
CA ALA A 549 20.63 -96.76 -87.12
C ALA A 549 21.30 -95.95 -88.24
N GLY A 550 21.20 -96.40 -89.49
CA GLY A 550 21.65 -95.66 -90.67
C GLY A 550 20.96 -94.30 -90.80
N ILE A 551 19.64 -94.25 -90.64
CA ILE A 551 18.90 -92.99 -90.72
C ILE A 551 19.12 -92.13 -89.46
N LEU A 552 19.19 -92.75 -88.27
CA LEU A 552 19.48 -92.03 -87.03
C LEU A 552 20.81 -91.26 -87.10
N ARG A 553 21.90 -91.88 -87.60
CA ARG A 553 23.17 -91.18 -87.80
C ARG A 553 23.05 -90.00 -88.78
N ASN A 554 22.31 -90.19 -89.88
CA ASN A 554 22.15 -89.15 -90.92
C ASN A 554 21.34 -87.92 -90.48
N VAL A 555 20.60 -87.99 -89.36
CA VAL A 555 19.78 -86.87 -88.85
C VAL A 555 20.21 -86.44 -87.44
N ALA A 556 21.08 -87.19 -86.75
CA ALA A 556 21.64 -86.81 -85.45
C ALA A 556 22.41 -85.48 -85.51
N ASP A 557 23.16 -85.24 -86.60
CA ASP A 557 23.96 -84.03 -86.80
C ASP A 557 23.12 -82.76 -87.04
N ASP A 558 21.84 -82.89 -87.45
CA ASP A 558 20.90 -81.77 -87.61
C ASP A 558 20.33 -81.28 -86.26
N ILE A 559 20.46 -82.05 -85.17
CA ILE A 559 19.81 -81.74 -83.90
C ILE A 559 20.72 -80.82 -83.07
N PRO A 560 20.27 -79.60 -82.69
CA PRO A 560 21.10 -78.67 -81.92
C PRO A 560 21.65 -79.28 -80.63
N ALA A 561 22.93 -79.01 -80.35
CA ALA A 561 23.66 -79.57 -79.20
C ALA A 561 23.12 -79.17 -77.81
N GLY A 562 22.14 -78.27 -77.74
CA GLY A 562 21.40 -77.96 -76.51
C GLY A 562 20.24 -78.92 -76.20
N ILE A 563 19.90 -79.86 -77.10
CA ILE A 563 18.78 -80.79 -76.92
C ILE A 563 19.29 -82.16 -76.43
N ASP A 564 18.88 -82.52 -75.21
CA ASP A 564 19.29 -83.75 -74.52
C ASP A 564 18.41 -84.94 -74.91
N TRP A 565 18.40 -85.27 -76.22
CA TRP A 565 17.60 -86.37 -76.77
C TRP A 565 18.25 -87.74 -76.60
N ILE A 566 17.42 -88.78 -76.46
CA ILE A 566 17.80 -90.20 -76.47
C ILE A 566 16.82 -91.03 -77.32
N ILE A 567 17.30 -92.14 -77.87
CA ILE A 567 16.49 -93.20 -78.45
C ILE A 567 16.20 -94.24 -77.38
N ARG A 568 14.92 -94.38 -77.05
CA ARG A 568 14.39 -95.33 -76.09
C ARG A 568 13.92 -96.58 -76.83
N VAL A 569 14.48 -97.72 -76.47
CA VAL A 569 14.14 -99.05 -76.98
C VAL A 569 13.27 -99.73 -75.93
N ASP A 570 11.98 -99.83 -76.22
CA ASP A 570 10.97 -100.32 -75.30
C ASP A 570 10.53 -101.73 -75.73
N GLY A 571 10.80 -102.74 -74.90
CA GLY A 571 10.51 -104.14 -75.18
C GLY A 571 9.21 -104.62 -74.53
N HIS A 572 8.44 -105.44 -75.25
CA HIS A 572 7.15 -105.98 -74.80
C HIS A 572 6.98 -107.46 -75.13
N THR A 573 6.20 -108.17 -74.32
CA THR A 573 5.77 -109.56 -74.54
C THR A 573 4.26 -109.62 -74.76
N ASP A 574 3.76 -110.82 -75.07
CA ASP A 574 2.37 -111.16 -74.79
C ASP A 574 2.20 -111.56 -73.31
N ASP A 575 0.98 -111.97 -72.96
CA ASP A 575 0.56 -112.44 -71.63
C ASP A 575 0.92 -113.90 -71.31
N VAL A 576 1.57 -114.63 -72.22
CA VAL A 576 1.94 -116.04 -72.00
C VAL A 576 3.09 -116.10 -70.99
N PRO A 577 2.96 -116.83 -69.86
CA PRO A 577 4.07 -116.96 -68.92
C PRO A 577 5.26 -117.70 -69.54
N VAL A 578 6.47 -117.21 -69.28
CA VAL A 578 7.72 -117.90 -69.64
C VAL A 578 7.74 -119.29 -68.96
N ARG A 579 8.19 -120.32 -69.70
CA ARG A 579 8.16 -121.70 -69.22
C ARG A 579 9.12 -121.90 -68.03
N PRO A 580 8.72 -122.62 -66.97
CA PRO A 580 9.63 -122.99 -65.89
C PRO A 580 10.88 -123.71 -66.42
N GLY A 581 12.06 -123.17 -66.11
CA GLY A 581 13.34 -123.70 -66.60
C GLY A 581 13.82 -123.14 -67.96
N ALA A 582 13.17 -122.09 -68.50
CA ALA A 582 13.72 -121.30 -69.59
C ALA A 582 14.89 -120.40 -69.13
N ALA A 583 15.54 -119.70 -70.08
CA ALA A 583 16.67 -118.81 -69.81
C ALA A 583 16.32 -117.50 -69.09
N PHE A 584 15.03 -117.15 -69.00
CA PHE A 584 14.50 -115.96 -68.33
C PHE A 584 13.45 -116.38 -67.31
N ALA A 585 13.41 -115.70 -66.16
CA ALA A 585 12.49 -116.00 -65.06
C ALA A 585 11.05 -115.56 -65.35
N ASP A 586 10.86 -114.44 -66.02
CA ASP A 586 9.54 -113.90 -66.36
C ASP A 586 9.54 -113.03 -67.65
N ASN A 587 8.38 -112.46 -67.95
CA ASN A 587 8.17 -111.58 -69.10
C ASN A 587 8.83 -110.19 -68.97
N TRP A 588 9.10 -109.70 -67.75
CA TRP A 588 9.89 -108.48 -67.58
C TRP A 588 11.33 -108.73 -68.03
N GLU A 589 11.96 -109.78 -67.52
CA GLU A 589 13.35 -110.12 -67.85
C GLU A 589 13.51 -110.41 -69.36
N LEU A 590 12.61 -111.19 -69.96
CA LEU A 590 12.62 -111.43 -71.42
C LEU A 590 12.47 -110.13 -72.22
N SER A 591 11.56 -109.23 -71.83
CA SER A 591 11.37 -107.96 -72.53
C SER A 591 12.57 -107.01 -72.40
N GLN A 592 13.16 -106.94 -71.21
CA GLN A 592 14.33 -106.12 -70.90
C GLN A 592 15.59 -106.65 -71.58
N ALA A 593 15.76 -107.98 -71.64
CA ALA A 593 16.86 -108.63 -72.35
C ALA A 593 16.79 -108.32 -73.85
N ARG A 594 15.62 -108.47 -74.47
CA ARG A 594 15.41 -108.15 -75.90
C ARG A 594 15.69 -106.69 -76.24
N ALA A 595 15.17 -105.75 -75.43
CA ALA A 595 15.47 -104.32 -75.59
C ALA A 595 16.98 -104.03 -75.42
N LEU A 596 17.63 -104.69 -74.46
CA LEU A 596 19.06 -104.55 -74.22
C LEU A 596 19.92 -105.14 -75.35
N SER A 597 19.52 -106.26 -75.97
CA SER A 597 20.19 -106.83 -77.14
C SER A 597 20.17 -105.88 -78.33
N VAL A 598 19.03 -105.22 -78.58
CA VAL A 598 18.91 -104.17 -79.62
C VAL A 598 19.82 -102.99 -79.31
N VAL A 599 19.81 -102.47 -78.07
CA VAL A 599 20.71 -101.37 -77.67
C VAL A 599 22.19 -101.76 -77.77
N ARG A 600 22.57 -102.96 -77.34
CA ARG A 600 23.94 -103.49 -77.48
C ARG A 600 24.35 -103.56 -78.94
N TYR A 601 23.53 -104.12 -79.82
CA TYR A 601 23.82 -104.17 -81.24
C TYR A 601 23.96 -102.77 -81.86
N MET A 602 23.10 -101.82 -81.47
CA MET A 602 23.19 -100.41 -81.90
C MET A 602 24.49 -99.73 -81.45
N ILE A 603 25.02 -100.06 -80.28
CA ILE A 603 26.31 -99.57 -79.77
C ILE A 603 27.49 -100.30 -80.43
N GLU A 604 27.54 -101.62 -80.27
CA GLU A 604 28.70 -102.48 -80.52
C GLU A 604 28.95 -102.72 -82.02
N ALA A 605 27.89 -102.89 -82.82
CA ALA A 605 27.99 -103.14 -84.27
C ALA A 605 27.69 -101.89 -85.12
N LEU A 606 26.85 -100.98 -84.64
CA LEU A 606 26.35 -99.84 -85.43
C LEU A 606 26.87 -98.47 -84.95
N GLY A 607 27.65 -98.42 -83.86
CA GLY A 607 28.37 -97.23 -83.42
C GLY A 607 27.49 -96.05 -82.97
N ILE A 608 26.26 -96.32 -82.53
CA ILE A 608 25.42 -95.28 -81.90
C ILE A 608 25.96 -94.97 -80.50
N PRO A 609 26.11 -93.69 -80.11
CA PRO A 609 26.63 -93.33 -78.79
C PRO A 609 25.78 -93.90 -77.64
N PRO A 610 26.39 -94.55 -76.61
CA PRO A 610 25.63 -95.16 -75.50
C PRO A 610 24.79 -94.17 -74.69
N ASP A 611 25.21 -92.91 -74.61
CA ASP A 611 24.49 -91.81 -73.95
C ASP A 611 23.21 -91.38 -74.70
N ARG A 612 23.07 -91.78 -75.97
CA ARG A 612 21.88 -91.57 -76.81
C ARG A 612 20.95 -92.79 -76.83
N LEU A 613 21.15 -93.81 -75.99
CA LEU A 613 20.35 -95.03 -75.96
C LEU A 613 19.89 -95.43 -74.55
N ALA A 614 18.65 -95.89 -74.45
CA ALA A 614 18.10 -96.50 -73.22
C ALA A 614 17.25 -97.73 -73.58
N ALA A 615 17.40 -98.82 -72.82
CA ALA A 615 16.62 -100.06 -73.00
C ALA A 615 15.66 -100.27 -71.82
N ASN A 616 14.36 -100.40 -72.07
CA ASN A 616 13.36 -100.74 -71.06
C ASN A 616 12.65 -102.05 -71.40
N GLY A 617 12.38 -102.89 -70.41
CA GLY A 617 11.36 -103.93 -70.49
C GLY A 617 10.04 -103.46 -69.87
N PHE A 618 8.93 -103.68 -70.57
CA PHE A 618 7.57 -103.48 -70.05
C PHE A 618 6.76 -104.78 -69.88
N GLY A 619 7.35 -105.93 -70.23
CA GLY A 619 6.71 -107.23 -70.25
C GLY A 619 5.36 -107.19 -70.97
N GLN A 620 4.35 -107.78 -70.34
CA GLN A 620 2.98 -107.90 -70.85
C GLN A 620 2.06 -106.72 -70.49
N TYR A 621 2.56 -105.70 -69.77
CA TYR A 621 1.72 -104.69 -69.11
C TYR A 621 1.36 -103.49 -69.99
N GLN A 622 1.84 -103.46 -71.24
CA GLN A 622 1.42 -102.49 -72.26
C GLN A 622 1.09 -103.20 -73.58
N PRO A 623 -0.04 -103.92 -73.66
CA PRO A 623 -0.51 -104.54 -74.90
C PRO A 623 -1.07 -103.47 -75.85
N VAL A 624 -0.66 -103.51 -77.12
CA VAL A 624 -1.28 -102.73 -78.21
C VAL A 624 -2.60 -103.33 -78.66
N ASN A 625 -2.78 -104.65 -78.48
CA ASN A 625 -4.01 -105.36 -78.79
C ASN A 625 -4.44 -106.19 -77.56
N PRO A 626 -5.47 -105.79 -76.80
CA PRO A 626 -5.91 -106.49 -75.59
C PRO A 626 -6.80 -107.71 -75.87
N ALA A 627 -7.01 -108.11 -77.13
CA ALA A 627 -7.79 -109.30 -77.46
C ALA A 627 -7.02 -110.59 -77.15
N ASP A 628 -7.73 -111.63 -76.70
CA ASP A 628 -7.15 -112.97 -76.52
C ASP A 628 -7.18 -113.75 -77.84
N THR A 629 -6.26 -113.43 -78.75
CA THR A 629 -6.06 -114.16 -80.01
C THR A 629 -4.57 -114.35 -80.31
N ALA A 630 -4.22 -115.31 -81.18
CA ALA A 630 -2.82 -115.55 -81.56
C ALA A 630 -2.18 -114.33 -82.25
N GLU A 631 -2.96 -113.62 -83.06
CA GLU A 631 -2.58 -112.41 -83.79
C GLU A 631 -2.38 -111.23 -82.84
N ALA A 632 -3.24 -111.09 -81.83
CA ALA A 632 -3.09 -110.06 -80.79
C ALA A 632 -1.85 -110.31 -79.92
N ARG A 633 -1.60 -111.57 -79.52
CA ARG A 633 -0.37 -111.97 -78.82
C ARG A 633 0.87 -111.68 -79.69
N ALA A 634 0.84 -111.99 -80.98
CA ALA A 634 1.92 -111.65 -81.92
C ALA A 634 2.16 -110.14 -82.05
N GLN A 635 1.09 -109.33 -82.08
CA GLN A 635 1.20 -107.87 -82.07
C GLN A 635 1.76 -107.30 -80.76
N ASN A 636 1.46 -107.93 -79.62
CA ASN A 636 1.97 -107.50 -78.31
C ASN A 636 3.47 -107.81 -78.14
N ARG A 637 3.95 -108.97 -78.65
CA ARG A 637 5.37 -109.36 -78.74
C ARG A 637 6.15 -108.44 -79.70
N ARG A 638 6.57 -107.26 -79.25
CA ARG A 638 7.19 -106.22 -80.11
C ARG A 638 8.33 -105.47 -79.42
N ILE A 639 9.15 -104.81 -80.23
CA ILE A 639 10.08 -103.76 -79.80
C ILE A 639 9.60 -102.43 -80.38
N GLU A 640 9.58 -101.38 -79.57
CA GLU A 640 9.30 -100.02 -80.00
C GLU A 640 10.57 -99.17 -79.88
N LEU A 641 10.98 -98.48 -80.96
CA LEU A 641 12.02 -97.45 -80.93
C LEU A 641 11.35 -96.06 -80.92
N LYS A 642 11.61 -95.27 -79.88
CA LYS A 642 11.02 -93.93 -79.67
C LYS A 642 12.10 -92.87 -79.42
N LEU A 643 11.98 -91.70 -80.04
CA LEU A 643 12.77 -90.52 -79.66
C LEU A 643 12.12 -89.82 -78.45
N THR A 644 12.92 -89.45 -77.45
CA THR A 644 12.49 -88.68 -76.27
C THR A 644 13.59 -87.73 -75.80
N GLU A 645 13.22 -86.73 -75.02
CA GLU A 645 14.15 -86.03 -74.11
C GLU A 645 14.52 -86.97 -72.95
N ARG A 646 15.71 -86.79 -72.36
CA ARG A 646 16.33 -87.68 -71.37
C ARG A 646 15.70 -87.62 -69.97
#